data_AF-A0A936AXI6-F1
#
_entry.id   AF-A0A936AXI6-F1
#
_cell.length_a   1.000
_cell.length_b   1.000
_cell.length_c   1.000
_cell.angle_alpha   90.00
_cell.angle_beta   90.00
_cell.angle_gamma   90.00
#
_symmetry.space_group_name_H-M   'P 1'
#
loop_
_entity.id
_entity.type
_entity.pdbx_description
1 polymer ?
#
loop_
_entity_poly.entity_id
_entity_poly.type
_entity_poly.pdbx_seq_one_letter_code
_entity_poly.pdbx_strand_id
1 'polypeptide(L)'
;MVTETTPHNHPATVLTRQELRTVAHSQLVRELSSLSLPEVEGLVERIACNTPTGNVPSMILNGLLRAGKASPQTAQRDMNLLLRAMHNVKDKAVFAFFFAGPAIALHSYQAILQLAGKDPDSAFPNGTWQFYVDYALRDDLARHANETDGFDTTLRQHHLTLAPVDRLTAWVMAAVYTLHQYDDLLANEWRERTHTRLLRELTRTLPEAKRFANAYRLWEKVRPYGRGADVAPADNYPSYRRQKFDAFMAQAIAALPPALQQAWRTQTEQAEQEQLASYQKQLGILAYLEPETYVEQHLPLDKKEVHVGLIYRDQYYFIPICQPNSTLPAHIQTVRGQIAAILAHPIDQPPATLTPLAEVRRTAVPALKKTLPEDIQKGLSNLCAAPILVNADPQPPHLPLAQIRRAERGMGDHALTIFDTGQSFVFDQSHIFFDGAWGAALAEMMTNEALAWATYLHTLPTAVPSKTRPFAPLLHLETKHLKSLESVPKVTAEASAESAEIEYKNILRLRQFFKQRSGLLQLTVNDLLVLYRAIHAARYQPSPSLQAELAALQKVRESRSAATAALEAMRESGRQNPATLIPVDASQRSPRDRLYPMTFEVPLAELDLLNLHAQTMAALDGGSKEQFNELRRTYLHMLASFGELFSRAKAVGIEGKSDSVTTMKLLANLHPALQKLLNTIPDRFDTLNDLLKGREVFSNVGVVVPSSSLRRFITAKDDNEKKTLCWGVLTDADGVMRMSLRDFRPHVALLHQQNQAALAQRITQDYLDSYVHGLNSYVRDVKRIAGNQP
;
A
#
# COMPACT_ATOMS: atom_id res chain seq x y z
N MET A 1 25.32 38.05 -16.73
CA MET A 1 24.88 37.29 -17.91
C MET A 1 25.41 35.88 -17.76
N VAL A 2 24.55 35.01 -17.23
CA VAL A 2 24.88 33.61 -16.91
C VAL A 2 24.26 32.77 -18.02
N THR A 3 25.10 32.02 -18.72
CA THR A 3 24.71 31.03 -19.72
C THR A 3 24.04 29.84 -19.04
N GLU A 4 22.78 29.60 -19.37
CA GLU A 4 22.05 28.37 -19.01
C GLU A 4 22.75 27.15 -19.62
N THR A 5 23.20 26.22 -18.76
CA THR A 5 23.62 24.89 -19.18
C THR A 5 22.40 24.05 -19.51
N THR A 6 22.22 23.74 -20.79
CA THR A 6 21.24 22.80 -21.33
C THR A 6 21.44 21.38 -20.75
N PRO A 7 20.35 20.63 -20.48
CA PRO A 7 20.46 19.24 -20.03
C PRO A 7 20.94 18.33 -21.16
N HIS A 8 21.89 17.44 -20.87
CA HIS A 8 22.38 16.43 -21.81
C HIS A 8 21.22 15.55 -22.32
N ASN A 9 20.94 15.64 -23.62
CA ASN A 9 19.92 14.86 -24.33
C ASN A 9 20.41 13.40 -24.55
N HIS A 10 19.77 12.43 -23.89
CA HIS A 10 20.03 10.99 -24.06
C HIS A 10 19.50 10.47 -25.43
N PRO A 11 20.18 9.54 -26.13
CA PRO A 11 19.74 9.06 -27.45
C PRO A 11 18.30 8.54 -27.50
N ALA A 12 17.86 7.82 -26.48
CA ALA A 12 16.49 7.31 -26.36
C ALA A 12 15.43 8.42 -26.21
N THR A 13 15.75 9.50 -25.48
CA THR A 13 14.89 10.69 -25.37
C THR A 13 14.81 11.44 -26.69
N VAL A 14 15.93 11.53 -27.42
CA VAL A 14 15.97 12.13 -28.77
C VAL A 14 15.14 11.30 -29.76
N LEU A 15 15.24 9.97 -29.70
CA LEU A 15 14.48 9.07 -30.57
C LEU A 15 12.98 9.14 -30.29
N THR A 16 12.57 9.00 -29.03
CA THR A 16 11.16 9.14 -28.61
C THR A 16 10.60 10.51 -29.00
N ARG A 17 11.38 11.59 -28.82
CA ARG A 17 11.00 12.95 -29.22
C ARG A 17 10.81 13.05 -30.74
N GLN A 18 11.70 12.46 -31.53
CA GLN A 18 11.58 12.46 -32.99
C GLN A 18 10.33 11.69 -33.46
N GLU A 19 10.09 10.50 -32.93
CA GLU A 19 8.93 9.67 -33.31
C GLU A 19 7.61 10.33 -32.91
N LEU A 20 7.53 10.90 -31.70
CA LEU A 20 6.36 11.65 -31.24
C LEU A 20 6.13 12.93 -32.07
N ARG A 21 7.20 13.62 -32.50
CA ARG A 21 7.07 14.76 -33.44
C ARG A 21 6.48 14.32 -34.77
N THR A 22 6.90 13.18 -35.32
CA THR A 22 6.34 12.66 -36.58
C THR A 22 4.84 12.38 -36.48
N VAL A 23 4.39 11.82 -35.35
CA VAL A 23 2.97 11.56 -35.09
C VAL A 23 2.20 12.87 -34.85
N ALA A 24 2.77 13.78 -34.06
CA ALA A 24 2.15 15.03 -33.66
C ALA A 24 2.02 16.06 -34.81
N HIS A 25 2.93 16.04 -35.79
CA HIS A 25 2.83 16.87 -36.99
C HIS A 25 1.97 16.25 -38.10
N SER A 26 1.39 15.07 -37.89
CA SER A 26 0.47 14.46 -38.86
C SER A 26 -0.78 15.32 -39.06
N GLN A 27 -1.31 15.30 -40.30
CA GLN A 27 -2.46 16.12 -40.70
C GLN A 27 -3.71 15.81 -39.84
N LEU A 28 -3.86 14.58 -39.38
CA LEU A 28 -4.94 14.12 -38.51
C LEU A 28 -4.90 14.78 -37.11
N VAL A 29 -3.71 14.99 -36.52
CA VAL A 29 -3.57 15.64 -35.21
C VAL A 29 -3.85 17.14 -35.33
N ARG A 30 -3.52 17.77 -36.46
CA ARG A 30 -3.85 19.19 -36.71
C ARG A 30 -5.35 19.43 -36.96
N GLU A 31 -6.06 18.45 -37.50
CA GLU A 31 -7.50 18.54 -37.77
C GLU A 31 -8.36 18.18 -36.54
N LEU A 32 -7.83 17.34 -35.63
CA LEU A 32 -8.54 16.89 -34.42
C LEU A 32 -8.15 17.64 -33.14
N SER A 33 -7.00 18.33 -33.14
CA SER A 33 -6.53 19.10 -31.98
C SER A 33 -6.82 20.58 -32.16
N SER A 34 -7.39 21.22 -31.12
CA SER A 34 -7.49 22.69 -31.03
C SER A 34 -6.19 23.36 -30.59
N LEU A 35 -5.14 22.58 -30.33
CA LEU A 35 -3.84 23.06 -29.84
C LEU A 35 -3.00 23.66 -30.95
N SER A 36 -2.33 24.75 -30.63
CA SER A 36 -1.31 25.35 -31.48
C SER A 36 -0.07 24.44 -31.58
N LEU A 37 0.66 24.54 -32.70
CA LEU A 37 1.89 23.77 -32.93
C LEU A 37 2.88 23.85 -31.74
N PRO A 38 3.11 25.02 -31.10
CA PRO A 38 3.97 25.13 -29.93
C PRO A 38 3.49 24.33 -28.69
N GLU A 39 2.18 24.24 -28.47
CA GLU A 39 1.61 23.47 -27.36
C GLU A 39 1.75 21.96 -27.59
N VAL A 40 1.56 21.54 -28.83
CA VAL A 40 1.79 20.16 -29.29
C VAL A 40 3.26 19.78 -29.13
N GLU A 41 4.19 20.66 -29.51
CA GLU A 41 5.63 20.45 -29.30
C GLU A 41 6.00 20.41 -27.81
N GLY A 42 5.39 21.25 -26.98
CA GLY A 42 5.56 21.21 -25.53
C GLY A 42 5.03 19.91 -24.90
N LEU A 43 3.99 19.30 -25.48
CA LEU A 43 3.49 17.99 -25.07
C LEU A 43 4.47 16.87 -25.46
N VAL A 44 4.96 16.90 -26.70
CA VAL A 44 5.96 15.94 -27.19
C VAL A 44 7.24 15.98 -26.36
N GLU A 45 7.71 17.17 -25.98
CA GLU A 45 8.88 17.31 -25.10
C GLU A 45 8.63 16.73 -23.71
N ARG A 46 7.46 16.97 -23.12
CA ARG A 46 7.09 16.42 -21.81
C ARG A 46 6.97 14.90 -21.85
N ILE A 47 6.29 14.35 -22.85
CA ILE A 47 6.12 12.89 -23.02
C ILE A 47 7.47 12.21 -23.30
N ALA A 48 8.33 12.80 -24.12
CA ALA A 48 9.66 12.26 -24.43
C ALA A 48 10.61 12.29 -23.21
N CYS A 49 10.47 13.29 -22.34
CA CYS A 49 11.22 13.37 -21.09
C CYS A 49 10.73 12.37 -20.03
N ASN A 50 9.42 12.10 -20.01
CA ASN A 50 8.77 11.22 -19.04
C ASN A 50 8.78 9.73 -19.45
N THR A 51 8.80 9.44 -20.75
CA THR A 51 8.72 8.08 -21.31
C THR A 51 9.79 7.86 -22.38
N PRO A 52 11.09 7.79 -22.03
CA PRO A 52 12.17 7.60 -23.00
C PRO A 52 12.26 6.12 -23.44
N THR A 53 11.26 5.64 -24.16
CA THR A 53 11.13 4.24 -24.59
C THR A 53 11.92 3.91 -25.86
N GLY A 54 12.51 4.89 -26.55
CA GLY A 54 13.38 4.66 -27.71
C GLY A 54 12.72 3.97 -28.91
N ASN A 55 11.43 3.63 -28.86
CA ASN A 55 10.63 3.10 -29.97
C ASN A 55 9.13 3.06 -29.57
N VAL A 56 8.46 4.21 -29.60
CA VAL A 56 7.01 4.33 -29.33
C VAL A 56 6.17 3.42 -30.26
N PRO A 57 6.52 3.27 -31.55
CA PRO A 57 5.88 2.29 -32.43
C PRO A 57 6.00 0.85 -31.94
N SER A 58 7.12 0.43 -31.34
CA SER A 58 7.27 -0.91 -30.76
C SER A 58 6.42 -1.11 -29.52
N MET A 59 6.19 -0.06 -28.73
CA MET A 59 5.29 -0.11 -27.58
C MET A 59 3.82 -0.28 -28.02
N ILE A 60 3.41 0.43 -29.08
CA ILE A 60 2.10 0.28 -29.72
C ILE A 60 1.97 -1.10 -30.38
N LEU A 61 3.03 -1.57 -31.05
CA LEU A 61 3.10 -2.90 -31.66
C LEU A 61 2.98 -4.00 -30.59
N ASN A 62 3.62 -3.84 -29.43
CA ASN A 62 3.49 -4.77 -28.30
C ASN A 62 2.06 -4.74 -27.74
N GLY A 63 1.43 -3.57 -27.66
CA GLY A 63 0.01 -3.42 -27.30
C GLY A 63 -0.96 -4.08 -28.31
N LEU A 64 -0.67 -4.00 -29.61
CA LEU A 64 -1.48 -4.61 -30.68
C LEU A 64 -1.23 -6.12 -30.81
N LEU A 65 0.00 -6.58 -30.63
CA LEU A 65 0.35 -8.02 -30.55
C LEU A 65 -0.31 -8.68 -29.33
N ARG A 66 -0.49 -7.94 -28.23
CA ARG A 66 -1.24 -8.38 -27.04
C ARG A 66 -2.76 -8.48 -27.30
N ALA A 67 -3.28 -7.80 -28.33
CA ALA A 67 -4.71 -7.76 -28.66
C ALA A 67 -5.19 -8.84 -29.66
N GLY A 68 -4.29 -9.68 -30.21
CA GLY A 68 -4.69 -10.76 -31.13
C GLY A 68 -3.59 -11.78 -31.47
N LYS A 69 -3.99 -13.01 -31.80
CA LYS A 69 -3.12 -14.17 -32.14
C LYS A 69 -2.44 -14.02 -33.51
N ALA A 70 -1.51 -13.08 -33.68
CA ALA A 70 -0.75 -12.91 -34.93
C ALA A 70 0.75 -13.14 -34.74
N SER A 71 1.41 -13.69 -35.77
CA SER A 71 2.87 -13.91 -35.76
C SER A 71 3.65 -12.59 -35.95
N PRO A 72 4.90 -12.48 -35.48
CA PRO A 72 5.70 -11.25 -35.59
C PRO A 72 5.86 -10.73 -37.03
N GLN A 73 5.95 -11.63 -38.02
CA GLN A 73 6.09 -11.29 -39.43
C GLN A 73 4.76 -10.81 -40.05
N THR A 74 3.63 -11.33 -39.57
CA THR A 74 2.29 -10.89 -39.96
C THR A 74 1.97 -9.51 -39.36
N ALA A 75 2.34 -9.29 -38.10
CA ALA A 75 2.15 -8.00 -37.42
C ALA A 75 3.00 -6.86 -38.02
N GLN A 76 4.22 -7.17 -38.50
CA GLN A 76 5.07 -6.19 -39.18
C GLN A 76 4.53 -5.83 -40.59
N ARG A 77 3.91 -6.79 -41.27
CA ARG A 77 3.18 -6.58 -42.53
C ARG A 77 1.87 -5.82 -42.31
N ASP A 78 1.14 -6.13 -41.24
CA ASP A 78 -0.12 -5.48 -40.86
C ASP A 78 0.12 -4.08 -40.29
N MET A 79 1.27 -3.80 -39.68
CA MET A 79 1.71 -2.45 -39.29
C MET A 79 2.07 -1.60 -40.52
N ASN A 80 2.78 -2.16 -41.50
CA ASN A 80 3.02 -1.48 -42.78
C ASN A 80 1.71 -1.26 -43.56
N LEU A 81 0.74 -2.16 -43.41
CA LEU A 81 -0.62 -1.99 -43.92
C LEU A 81 -1.45 -1.01 -43.09
N LEU A 82 -1.30 -0.91 -41.76
CA LEU A 82 -1.97 0.05 -40.87
C LEU A 82 -1.46 1.47 -41.12
N LEU A 83 -0.13 1.64 -41.25
CA LEU A 83 0.52 2.90 -41.61
C LEU A 83 0.15 3.33 -43.04
N ARG A 84 -0.08 2.39 -43.96
CA ARG A 84 -0.65 2.66 -45.30
C ARG A 84 -2.18 2.83 -45.29
N ALA A 85 -2.90 2.19 -44.38
CA ALA A 85 -4.36 2.21 -44.24
C ALA A 85 -4.87 3.38 -43.39
N MET A 86 -3.99 4.18 -42.78
CA MET A 86 -4.36 5.49 -42.22
C MET A 86 -5.03 6.42 -43.25
N HIS A 87 -4.96 6.10 -44.55
CA HIS A 87 -5.73 6.78 -45.59
C HIS A 87 -7.19 6.30 -45.76
N ASN A 88 -7.59 5.11 -45.29
CA ASN A 88 -8.95 4.59 -45.53
C ASN A 88 -9.75 4.29 -44.25
N VAL A 89 -11.05 4.54 -44.36
CA VAL A 89 -11.98 4.85 -43.26
C VAL A 89 -12.67 3.58 -42.75
N LYS A 90 -12.26 3.09 -41.56
CA LYS A 90 -13.16 2.35 -40.66
C LYS A 90 -12.70 2.29 -39.20
N ASP A 91 -11.39 2.30 -38.92
CA ASP A 91 -10.86 2.29 -37.53
C ASP A 91 -10.61 3.68 -36.93
N LYS A 92 -10.83 4.75 -37.71
CA LYS A 92 -10.68 6.15 -37.25
C LYS A 92 -11.68 6.54 -36.16
N ALA A 93 -12.86 5.92 -36.14
CA ALA A 93 -13.93 6.25 -35.19
C ALA A 93 -13.63 5.74 -33.77
N VAL A 94 -12.98 4.59 -33.62
CA VAL A 94 -12.72 4.00 -32.29
C VAL A 94 -11.64 4.78 -31.54
N PHE A 95 -10.54 5.13 -32.21
CA PHE A 95 -9.51 5.96 -31.60
C PHE A 95 -10.01 7.39 -31.31
N ALA A 96 -10.73 8.00 -32.26
CA ALA A 96 -11.29 9.34 -32.10
C ALA A 96 -12.38 9.41 -31.00
N PHE A 97 -13.22 8.39 -30.86
CA PHE A 97 -14.33 8.40 -29.90
C PHE A 97 -13.93 7.93 -28.49
N PHE A 98 -13.00 6.98 -28.37
CA PHE A 98 -12.65 6.37 -27.07
C PHE A 98 -11.35 6.88 -26.45
N PHE A 99 -10.43 7.44 -27.24
CA PHE A 99 -9.14 7.93 -26.74
C PHE A 99 -8.97 9.43 -26.99
N ALA A 100 -9.04 9.88 -28.25
CA ALA A 100 -8.83 11.29 -28.58
C ALA A 100 -9.98 12.18 -28.05
N GLY A 101 -11.24 11.78 -28.21
CA GLY A 101 -12.41 12.54 -27.77
C GLY A 101 -12.42 12.82 -26.26
N PRO A 102 -12.31 11.79 -25.39
CA PRO A 102 -12.19 11.99 -23.96
C PRO A 102 -10.91 12.74 -23.56
N ALA A 103 -9.76 12.46 -24.19
CA ALA A 103 -8.53 13.19 -23.89
C ALA A 103 -8.61 14.67 -24.30
N ILE A 104 -9.20 14.98 -25.45
CA ILE A 104 -9.46 16.35 -25.94
C ILE A 104 -10.49 17.04 -25.06
N ALA A 105 -11.56 16.35 -24.63
CA ALA A 105 -12.56 16.91 -23.73
C ALA A 105 -11.97 17.19 -22.33
N LEU A 106 -11.16 16.27 -21.79
CA LEU A 106 -10.45 16.43 -20.52
C LEU A 106 -9.41 17.56 -20.60
N HIS A 107 -8.65 17.61 -21.69
CA HIS A 107 -7.66 18.66 -21.90
C HIS A 107 -8.31 20.02 -22.13
N SER A 108 -9.38 20.09 -22.93
CA SER A 108 -10.16 21.32 -23.15
C SER A 108 -10.79 21.78 -21.84
N TYR A 109 -11.32 20.87 -21.03
CA TYR A 109 -11.85 21.19 -19.70
C TYR A 109 -10.76 21.70 -18.76
N GLN A 110 -9.58 21.08 -18.73
CA GLN A 110 -8.45 21.57 -17.93
C GLN A 110 -7.88 22.89 -18.42
N ALA A 111 -7.77 23.09 -19.74
CA ALA A 111 -7.36 24.35 -20.32
C ALA A 111 -8.36 25.46 -19.95
N ILE A 112 -9.67 25.17 -19.99
CA ILE A 112 -10.73 26.07 -19.52
C ILE A 112 -10.60 26.35 -18.02
N LEU A 113 -10.30 25.34 -17.18
CA LEU A 113 -10.09 25.54 -15.74
C LEU A 113 -8.85 26.38 -15.45
N GLN A 114 -7.74 26.14 -16.14
CA GLN A 114 -6.50 26.92 -16.02
C GLN A 114 -6.69 28.35 -16.52
N LEU A 115 -7.39 28.54 -17.64
CA LEU A 115 -7.77 29.87 -18.17
C LEU A 115 -8.75 30.59 -17.25
N ALA A 116 -9.57 29.86 -16.48
CA ALA A 116 -10.43 30.39 -15.41
C ALA A 116 -9.68 30.60 -14.08
N GLY A 117 -8.34 30.43 -14.06
CA GLY A 117 -7.49 30.66 -12.89
C GLY A 117 -7.55 29.56 -11.82
N LYS A 118 -8.10 28.38 -12.11
CA LYS A 118 -8.14 27.25 -11.18
C LYS A 118 -6.86 26.41 -11.29
N ASP A 119 -6.07 26.42 -10.22
CA ASP A 119 -4.88 25.57 -10.07
C ASP A 119 -5.29 24.09 -9.96
N PRO A 120 -4.76 23.16 -10.79
CA PRO A 120 -5.01 21.73 -10.65
C PRO A 120 -4.74 21.17 -9.24
N ASP A 121 -3.79 21.75 -8.50
CA ASP A 121 -3.50 21.32 -7.12
C ASP A 121 -4.58 21.79 -6.12
N SER A 122 -5.41 22.77 -6.47
CA SER A 122 -6.57 23.19 -5.65
C SER A 122 -7.68 22.15 -5.56
N ALA A 123 -7.70 21.17 -6.47
CA ALA A 123 -8.60 20.02 -6.41
C ALA A 123 -8.24 19.03 -5.29
N PHE A 124 -7.07 19.19 -4.68
CA PHE A 124 -6.53 18.31 -3.65
C PHE A 124 -6.26 19.09 -2.36
N PRO A 125 -7.30 19.65 -1.71
CA PRO A 125 -7.11 20.42 -0.48
C PRO A 125 -6.41 19.60 0.62
N ASN A 126 -6.66 18.29 0.65
CA ASN A 126 -6.07 17.33 1.57
C ASN A 126 -4.98 16.44 0.91
N GLY A 127 -4.37 16.88 -0.19
CA GLY A 127 -3.36 16.11 -0.92
C GLY A 127 -3.93 15.03 -1.86
N THR A 128 -3.10 14.54 -2.78
CA THR A 128 -3.53 13.56 -3.79
C THR A 128 -3.80 12.18 -3.23
N TRP A 129 -3.17 11.87 -2.10
CA TRP A 129 -3.37 10.62 -1.39
C TRP A 129 -4.82 10.46 -0.92
N GLN A 130 -5.36 11.48 -0.26
CA GLN A 130 -6.73 11.45 0.24
C GLN A 130 -7.72 11.19 -0.89
N PHE A 131 -7.54 11.89 -2.01
CA PHE A 131 -8.35 11.64 -3.21
C PHE A 131 -8.22 10.21 -3.72
N TYR A 132 -7.00 9.66 -3.80
CA TYR A 132 -6.79 8.29 -4.25
C TYR A 132 -7.50 7.28 -3.35
N VAL A 133 -7.39 7.43 -2.03
CA VAL A 133 -7.99 6.46 -1.10
C VAL A 133 -9.51 6.53 -1.09
N ASP A 134 -10.09 7.74 -1.06
CA ASP A 134 -11.55 7.91 -1.00
C ASP A 134 -12.25 7.44 -2.27
N TYR A 135 -11.54 7.49 -3.40
CA TYR A 135 -12.06 7.15 -4.71
C TYR A 135 -11.73 5.73 -5.16
N ALA A 136 -10.53 5.23 -4.86
CA ALA A 136 -10.01 3.96 -5.42
C ALA A 136 -9.80 2.84 -4.39
N LEU A 137 -9.93 3.12 -3.09
CA LEU A 137 -9.67 2.19 -1.98
C LEU A 137 -10.88 2.10 -1.02
N ARG A 138 -12.06 1.83 -1.55
CA ARG A 138 -13.32 1.87 -0.78
C ARG A 138 -13.65 0.50 -0.18
N ASP A 139 -13.55 -0.57 -0.96
CA ASP A 139 -13.97 -1.90 -0.54
C ASP A 139 -13.11 -2.44 0.61
N ASP A 140 -13.62 -3.38 1.42
CA ASP A 140 -12.91 -3.94 2.59
C ASP A 140 -11.53 -4.57 2.25
N LEU A 141 -11.31 -4.91 0.98
CA LEU A 141 -10.01 -5.34 0.47
C LEU A 141 -8.93 -4.25 0.58
N ALA A 142 -9.35 -3.00 0.72
CA ALA A 142 -8.56 -1.80 0.97
C ALA A 142 -8.14 -1.62 2.44
N ARG A 143 -8.02 -2.71 3.21
CA ARG A 143 -7.36 -2.68 4.52
C ARG A 143 -6.04 -3.44 4.45
N HIS A 144 -5.07 -3.01 5.23
CA HIS A 144 -3.79 -3.70 5.42
C HIS A 144 -3.70 -4.16 6.88
N ALA A 145 -2.83 -5.13 7.18
CA ALA A 145 -2.68 -5.60 8.55
C ALA A 145 -1.22 -5.79 8.94
N ASN A 146 -0.92 -5.48 10.21
CA ASN A 146 0.38 -5.69 10.84
C ASN A 146 0.21 -6.53 12.10
N GLU A 147 1.19 -7.34 12.45
CA GLU A 147 1.23 -8.06 13.72
C GLU A 147 2.42 -7.65 14.56
N THR A 148 2.22 -7.53 15.86
CA THR A 148 3.25 -7.35 16.88
C THR A 148 3.15 -8.43 17.95
N ASP A 149 4.30 -8.95 18.39
CA ASP A 149 4.44 -9.82 19.55
C ASP A 149 5.03 -9.10 20.77
N GLY A 150 5.20 -7.77 20.69
CA GLY A 150 5.94 -6.98 21.66
C GLY A 150 5.33 -7.01 23.05
N PHE A 151 3.99 -6.98 23.14
CA PHE A 151 3.27 -7.03 24.40
C PHE A 151 3.57 -8.32 25.18
N ASP A 152 3.27 -9.47 24.58
CA ASP A 152 3.45 -10.77 25.22
C ASP A 152 4.92 -11.17 25.40
N THR A 153 5.79 -10.75 24.48
CA THR A 153 7.23 -11.01 24.60
C THR A 153 7.84 -10.23 25.76
N THR A 154 7.50 -8.95 25.92
CA THR A 154 8.01 -8.12 27.01
C THR A 154 7.50 -8.59 28.36
N LEU A 155 6.20 -8.93 28.48
CA LEU A 155 5.67 -9.50 29.73
C LEU A 155 6.41 -10.79 30.14
N ARG A 156 6.66 -11.70 29.19
CA ARG A 156 7.43 -12.92 29.45
C ARG A 156 8.87 -12.63 29.86
N GLN A 157 9.55 -11.71 29.16
CA GLN A 157 10.93 -11.32 29.47
C GLN A 157 11.08 -10.72 30.88
N HIS A 158 10.06 -10.00 31.36
CA HIS A 158 10.04 -9.40 32.69
C HIS A 158 9.32 -10.26 33.74
N HIS A 159 8.93 -11.49 33.40
CA HIS A 159 8.18 -12.40 34.28
C HIS A 159 6.88 -11.80 34.85
N LEU A 160 6.24 -10.89 34.11
CA LEU A 160 4.98 -10.28 34.48
C LEU A 160 3.82 -11.17 34.04
N THR A 161 2.94 -11.51 34.99
CA THR A 161 1.71 -12.26 34.72
C THR A 161 0.51 -11.34 34.95
N LEU A 162 -0.37 -11.22 33.95
CA LEU A 162 -1.61 -10.45 34.04
C LEU A 162 -2.82 -11.36 34.11
N ALA A 163 -3.81 -11.00 34.93
CA ALA A 163 -5.13 -11.58 34.83
C ALA A 163 -5.79 -11.21 33.48
N PRO A 164 -6.73 -12.03 32.95
CA PRO A 164 -7.42 -11.72 31.70
C PRO A 164 -8.08 -10.33 31.68
N VAL A 165 -8.64 -9.90 32.81
CA VAL A 165 -9.20 -8.56 32.98
C VAL A 165 -8.14 -7.48 32.76
N ASP A 166 -6.96 -7.65 33.34
CA ASP A 166 -5.89 -6.64 33.28
C ASP A 166 -5.22 -6.60 31.90
N ARG A 167 -5.05 -7.77 31.25
CA ARG A 167 -4.61 -7.85 29.85
C ARG A 167 -5.53 -7.03 28.95
N LEU A 168 -6.84 -7.28 29.04
CA LEU A 168 -7.81 -6.61 28.19
C LEU A 168 -7.97 -5.12 28.54
N THR A 169 -7.90 -4.79 29.84
CA THR A 169 -7.89 -3.40 30.30
C THR A 169 -6.71 -2.63 29.73
N ALA A 170 -5.51 -3.23 29.67
CA ALA A 170 -4.33 -2.58 29.11
C ALA A 170 -4.55 -2.14 27.64
N TRP A 171 -5.14 -3.00 26.83
CA TRP A 171 -5.41 -2.72 25.41
C TRP A 171 -6.56 -1.72 25.21
N VAL A 172 -7.65 -1.84 25.98
CA VAL A 172 -8.74 -0.85 25.93
C VAL A 172 -8.23 0.52 26.35
N MET A 173 -7.39 0.61 27.38
CA MET A 173 -6.81 1.87 27.83
C MET A 173 -5.79 2.44 26.83
N ALA A 174 -5.00 1.59 26.18
CA ALA A 174 -4.14 2.02 25.08
C ALA A 174 -4.97 2.62 23.93
N ALA A 175 -6.11 2.01 23.58
CA ALA A 175 -7.04 2.54 22.58
C ALA A 175 -7.67 3.87 23.03
N VAL A 176 -8.13 3.98 24.28
CA VAL A 176 -8.65 5.24 24.87
C VAL A 176 -7.59 6.34 24.77
N TYR A 177 -6.37 6.11 25.24
CA TYR A 177 -5.31 7.12 25.22
C TYR A 177 -4.86 7.46 23.81
N THR A 178 -4.83 6.48 22.90
CA THR A 178 -4.56 6.73 21.48
C THR A 178 -5.58 7.69 20.89
N LEU A 179 -6.87 7.45 21.09
CA LEU A 179 -7.94 8.35 20.60
C LEU A 179 -7.86 9.74 21.23
N HIS A 180 -7.42 9.85 22.48
CA HIS A 180 -7.24 11.15 23.15
C HIS A 180 -6.04 11.94 22.64
N GLN A 181 -4.98 11.25 22.21
CA GLN A 181 -3.68 11.83 21.86
C GLN A 181 -3.39 11.82 20.36
N TYR A 182 -4.33 11.33 19.55
CA TYR A 182 -4.08 11.05 18.13
C TYR A 182 -3.67 12.30 17.33
N ASP A 183 -4.33 13.43 17.59
CA ASP A 183 -3.99 14.70 16.93
C ASP A 183 -2.56 15.16 17.26
N ASP A 184 -2.10 14.95 18.50
CA ASP A 184 -0.72 15.24 18.90
C ASP A 184 0.29 14.28 18.26
N LEU A 185 -0.10 13.01 18.07
CA LEU A 185 0.71 12.02 17.34
C LEU A 185 0.87 12.42 15.87
N LEU A 186 -0.22 12.85 15.22
CA LEU A 186 -0.19 13.39 13.86
C LEU A 186 0.62 14.68 13.79
N ALA A 187 0.52 15.57 14.78
CA ALA A 187 1.31 16.79 14.84
C ALA A 187 2.81 16.51 14.92
N ASN A 188 3.21 15.53 15.71
CA ASN A 188 4.61 15.09 15.77
C ASN A 188 5.07 14.51 14.44
N GLU A 189 4.26 13.65 13.81
CA GLU A 189 4.56 13.06 12.52
C GLU A 189 4.76 14.13 11.43
N TRP A 190 3.84 15.09 11.36
CA TRP A 190 3.90 16.24 10.46
C TRP A 190 5.14 17.09 10.73
N ARG A 191 5.38 17.43 11.99
CA ARG A 191 6.53 18.25 12.43
C ARG A 191 7.83 17.60 11.99
N GLU A 192 8.01 16.32 12.27
CA GLU A 192 9.24 15.59 11.96
C GLU A 192 9.58 15.63 10.46
N ARG A 193 8.58 15.50 9.59
CA ARG A 193 8.76 15.55 8.14
C ARG A 193 8.96 16.98 7.63
N THR A 194 8.11 17.91 8.06
CA THR A 194 8.16 19.30 7.61
C THR A 194 9.46 19.98 8.04
N HIS A 195 9.87 19.80 9.29
CA HIS A 195 11.05 20.47 9.86
C HIS A 195 12.33 19.99 9.18
N THR A 196 12.48 18.68 8.95
CA THR A 196 13.63 18.10 8.26
C THR A 196 13.64 18.44 6.76
N ARG A 197 12.47 18.51 6.11
CA ARG A 197 12.33 18.95 4.73
C ARG A 197 12.75 20.40 4.54
N LEU A 198 12.21 21.32 5.36
CA LEU A 198 12.55 22.75 5.27
C LEU A 198 14.03 22.98 5.55
N LEU A 199 14.61 22.25 6.51
CA LEU A 199 16.05 22.25 6.76
C LEU A 199 16.86 21.82 5.52
N ARG A 200 16.46 20.73 4.86
CA ARG A 200 17.10 20.27 3.62
C ARG A 200 16.99 21.30 2.49
N GLU A 201 15.84 21.94 2.33
CA GLU A 201 15.62 22.94 1.27
C GLU A 201 16.47 24.19 1.48
N LEU A 202 16.49 24.73 2.70
CA LEU A 202 17.27 25.92 3.06
C LEU A 202 18.79 25.71 2.95
N THR A 203 19.25 24.48 3.19
CA THR A 203 20.69 24.16 3.22
C THR A 203 21.21 23.62 1.89
N ARG A 204 20.37 23.52 0.84
CA ARG A 204 20.70 22.87 -0.44
C ARG A 204 21.94 23.45 -1.14
N THR A 205 22.19 24.74 -0.96
CA THR A 205 23.32 25.46 -1.57
C THR A 205 24.58 25.48 -0.69
N LEU A 206 24.50 25.01 0.55
CA LEU A 206 25.64 24.98 1.46
C LEU A 206 26.61 23.84 1.09
N PRO A 207 27.92 23.99 1.33
CA PRO A 207 28.89 22.91 1.14
C PRO A 207 28.54 21.62 1.91
N GLU A 208 27.91 21.77 3.08
CA GLU A 208 27.47 20.66 3.94
C GLU A 208 26.06 20.13 3.62
N ALA A 209 25.44 20.50 2.49
CA ALA A 209 24.05 20.11 2.15
C ALA A 209 23.75 18.61 2.33
N LYS A 210 24.71 17.73 2.05
CA LYS A 210 24.56 16.26 2.22
C LYS A 210 24.29 15.84 3.66
N ARG A 211 24.82 16.57 4.64
CA ARG A 211 24.60 16.31 6.07
C ARG A 211 23.14 16.52 6.43
N PHE A 212 22.58 17.66 6.03
CA PHE A 212 21.20 18.04 6.30
C PHE A 212 20.19 17.25 5.46
N ALA A 213 20.54 16.87 4.24
CA ALA A 213 19.69 16.07 3.37
C ALA A 213 19.34 14.68 3.93
N ASN A 214 20.16 14.16 4.86
CA ASN A 214 19.92 12.88 5.52
C ASN A 214 19.28 12.99 6.91
N ALA A 215 18.93 14.20 7.38
CA ALA A 215 18.44 14.42 8.74
C ALA A 215 17.23 13.53 9.09
N TYR A 216 16.24 13.44 8.19
CA TYR A 216 15.07 12.58 8.40
C TYR A 216 15.44 11.10 8.58
N ARG A 217 16.31 10.56 7.72
CA ARG A 217 16.79 9.16 7.82
C ARG A 217 17.61 8.89 9.09
N LEU A 218 18.30 9.91 9.60
CA LEU A 218 19.03 9.79 10.87
C LEU A 218 18.05 9.79 12.04
N TRP A 219 17.03 10.65 12.00
CA TRP A 219 15.95 10.67 12.98
C TRP A 219 15.19 9.33 13.03
N GLU A 220 14.84 8.75 11.88
CA GLU A 220 14.12 7.46 11.83
C GLU A 220 14.82 6.33 12.62
N LYS A 221 16.15 6.37 12.71
CA LYS A 221 16.93 5.36 13.44
C LYS A 221 16.87 5.51 14.97
N VAL A 222 16.59 6.72 15.45
CA VAL A 222 16.60 7.07 16.88
C VAL A 222 15.24 7.51 17.38
N ARG A 223 14.23 7.58 16.49
CA ARG A 223 12.86 7.97 16.81
C ARG A 223 12.30 7.01 17.87
N PRO A 224 11.84 7.53 19.02
CA PRO A 224 11.20 6.69 20.01
C PRO A 224 9.79 6.28 19.56
N TYR A 225 9.43 5.02 19.78
CA TYR A 225 8.06 4.49 19.62
C TYR A 225 7.36 4.21 20.96
N GLY A 226 8.03 4.55 22.06
CA GLY A 226 7.51 4.49 23.42
C GLY A 226 8.25 5.49 24.31
N ARG A 227 7.84 5.62 25.57
CA ARG A 227 8.53 6.47 26.56
C ARG A 227 9.83 5.81 27.02
N GLY A 228 10.90 6.60 27.08
CA GLY A 228 12.19 6.15 27.62
C GLY A 228 12.24 6.28 29.15
N ALA A 229 13.33 5.77 29.75
CA ALA A 229 13.55 5.87 31.20
C ALA A 229 13.75 7.32 31.69
N ASP A 230 14.02 8.24 30.78
CA ASP A 230 14.24 9.66 31.04
C ASP A 230 13.01 10.54 30.74
N VAL A 231 11.83 9.94 30.59
CA VAL A 231 10.56 10.67 30.49
C VAL A 231 10.27 11.42 31.80
N ALA A 232 9.83 12.67 31.71
CA ALA A 232 9.39 13.40 32.87
C ALA A 232 8.06 12.83 33.40
N PRO A 233 7.80 12.84 34.73
CA PRO A 233 6.57 12.25 35.29
C PRO A 233 5.26 12.82 34.73
N ALA A 234 5.25 14.07 34.28
CA ALA A 234 4.09 14.74 33.71
C ALA A 234 3.94 14.55 32.19
N ASP A 235 4.96 14.01 31.52
CA ASP A 235 4.97 13.93 30.06
C ASP A 235 4.19 12.71 29.56
N ASN A 236 3.24 12.97 28.66
CA ASN A 236 2.67 11.94 27.82
C ASN A 236 3.64 11.57 26.68
N TYR A 237 3.37 10.44 26.02
CA TYR A 237 4.23 9.96 24.94
C TYR A 237 4.39 10.97 23.78
N PRO A 238 3.33 11.64 23.26
CA PRO A 238 3.51 12.67 22.25
C PRO A 238 4.45 13.81 22.68
N SER A 239 4.32 14.31 23.91
CA SER A 239 5.17 15.39 24.42
C SER A 239 6.63 14.94 24.53
N TYR A 240 6.86 13.73 25.06
CA TYR A 240 8.19 13.12 25.13
C TYR A 240 8.83 12.98 23.74
N ARG A 241 8.10 12.42 22.76
CA ARG A 241 8.62 12.26 21.38
C ARG A 241 8.95 13.60 20.73
N ARG A 242 8.12 14.63 20.95
CA ARG A 242 8.36 15.99 20.48
C ARG A 242 9.65 16.56 21.05
N GLN A 243 9.85 16.46 22.37
CA GLN A 243 11.07 16.91 23.04
C GLN A 243 12.31 16.21 22.49
N LYS A 244 12.25 14.89 22.23
CA LYS A 244 13.36 14.15 21.62
C LYS A 244 13.67 14.63 20.21
N PHE A 245 12.65 14.93 19.42
CA PHE A 245 12.84 15.47 18.09
C PHE A 245 13.45 16.88 18.13
N ASP A 246 12.96 17.73 19.03
CA ASP A 246 13.47 19.10 19.19
C ASP A 246 14.95 19.09 19.62
N ALA A 247 15.32 18.20 20.54
CA ALA A 247 16.71 18.00 20.95
C ALA A 247 17.59 17.48 19.80
N PHE A 248 17.07 16.57 18.97
CA PHE A 248 17.75 16.09 17.76
C PHE A 248 17.97 17.24 16.75
N MET A 249 16.94 18.05 16.50
CA MET A 249 16.99 19.16 15.55
C MET A 249 17.88 20.30 16.04
N ALA A 250 17.91 20.59 17.35
CA ALA A 250 18.73 21.64 17.93
C ALA A 250 20.22 21.49 17.55
N GLN A 251 20.73 20.26 17.52
CA GLN A 251 22.11 19.99 17.10
C GLN A 251 22.37 20.35 15.63
N ALA A 252 21.40 20.08 14.75
CA ALA A 252 21.50 20.40 13.33
C ALA A 252 21.34 21.90 13.08
N ILE A 253 20.43 22.56 13.79
CA ILE A 253 20.12 23.99 13.63
C ILE A 253 21.25 24.86 14.18
N ALA A 254 21.86 24.49 15.31
CA ALA A 254 22.96 25.25 15.92
C ALA A 254 24.18 25.38 14.99
N ALA A 255 24.35 24.44 14.05
CA ALA A 255 25.42 24.47 13.05
C ALA A 255 25.17 25.46 11.90
N LEU A 256 23.97 26.04 11.79
CA LEU A 256 23.63 26.96 10.71
C LEU A 256 24.02 28.42 11.02
N PRO A 257 24.32 29.24 9.99
CA PRO A 257 24.39 30.69 10.14
C PRO A 257 23.11 31.28 10.75
N PRO A 258 23.19 32.35 11.58
CA PRO A 258 22.03 32.93 12.26
C PRO A 258 20.87 33.31 11.33
N ALA A 259 21.17 33.82 10.13
CA ALA A 259 20.16 34.14 9.12
C ALA A 259 19.35 32.92 8.67
N LEU A 260 20.02 31.76 8.48
CA LEU A 260 19.34 30.52 8.11
C LEU A 260 18.59 29.89 9.28
N GLN A 261 19.06 30.06 10.51
CA GLN A 261 18.32 29.66 11.70
C GLN A 261 16.99 30.43 11.80
N GLN A 262 17.02 31.75 11.61
CA GLN A 262 15.83 32.58 11.64
C GLN A 262 14.86 32.26 10.49
N ALA A 263 15.40 32.06 9.28
CA ALA A 263 14.59 31.66 8.13
C ALA A 263 13.91 30.30 8.36
N TRP A 264 14.63 29.33 8.92
CA TRP A 264 14.06 28.03 9.26
C TRP A 264 12.91 28.14 10.27
N ARG A 265 13.11 28.88 11.38
CA ARG A 265 12.06 29.12 12.40
C ARG A 265 10.82 29.75 11.80
N THR A 266 11.00 30.82 11.02
CA THR A 266 9.90 31.56 10.39
C THR A 266 9.11 30.64 9.44
N GLN A 267 9.79 29.85 8.62
CA GLN A 267 9.12 28.92 7.69
C GLN A 267 8.42 27.77 8.40
N THR A 268 8.98 27.25 9.51
CA THR A 268 8.31 26.20 10.29
C THR A 268 7.05 26.71 10.98
N GLU A 269 7.09 27.92 11.56
CA GLU A 269 5.93 28.54 12.21
C GLU A 269 4.82 28.83 11.20
N GLN A 270 5.17 29.38 10.03
CA GLN A 270 4.23 29.61 8.95
C GLN A 270 3.58 28.30 8.47
N ALA A 271 4.39 27.27 8.21
CA ALA A 271 3.88 25.98 7.77
C ALA A 271 2.95 25.33 8.81
N GLU A 272 3.23 25.51 10.11
CA GLU A 272 2.40 24.96 11.19
C GLU A 272 1.02 25.62 11.21
N GLN A 273 0.97 26.95 11.06
CA GLN A 273 -0.28 27.71 10.99
C GLN A 273 -1.12 27.37 9.75
N GLU A 274 -0.46 27.16 8.60
CA GLU A 274 -1.16 26.97 7.32
C GLU A 274 -1.58 25.51 7.06
N GLN A 275 -0.81 24.52 7.54
CA GLN A 275 -0.91 23.14 7.02
C GLN A 275 -1.28 22.09 8.07
N LEU A 276 -0.97 22.30 9.35
CA LEU A 276 -1.11 21.26 10.38
C LEU A 276 -2.56 20.84 10.58
N ALA A 277 -3.50 21.79 10.68
CA ALA A 277 -4.90 21.48 10.93
C ALA A 277 -5.54 20.69 9.79
N SER A 278 -5.21 21.01 8.53
CA SER A 278 -5.66 20.23 7.35
C SER A 278 -5.08 18.82 7.39
N TYR A 279 -3.81 18.67 7.75
CA TYR A 279 -3.17 17.37 7.90
C TYR A 279 -3.81 16.49 8.99
N GLN A 280 -4.11 17.07 10.15
CA GLN A 280 -4.81 16.38 11.24
C GLN A 280 -6.22 15.96 10.82
N LYS A 281 -6.95 16.85 10.15
CA LYS A 281 -8.28 16.53 9.62
C LYS A 281 -8.24 15.40 8.58
N GLN A 282 -7.23 15.39 7.72
CA GLN A 282 -7.04 14.37 6.69
C GLN A 282 -6.87 12.98 7.29
N LEU A 283 -5.95 12.83 8.26
CA LEU A 283 -5.59 11.51 8.80
C LEU A 283 -6.30 11.14 10.10
N GLY A 284 -7.15 12.04 10.62
CA GLY A 284 -7.85 11.88 11.88
C GLY A 284 -8.73 10.63 11.93
N ILE A 285 -8.62 9.86 13.01
CA ILE A 285 -9.40 8.63 13.23
C ILE A 285 -10.60 8.85 14.15
N LEU A 286 -10.79 10.06 14.67
CA LEU A 286 -12.02 10.47 15.36
C LEU A 286 -13.11 10.80 14.33
N ALA A 287 -13.34 9.84 13.45
CA ALA A 287 -14.30 9.89 12.37
C ALA A 287 -14.74 8.47 12.02
N TYR A 288 -15.89 8.36 11.35
CA TYR A 288 -16.31 7.14 10.68
C TYR A 288 -16.49 7.39 9.18
N LEU A 289 -16.50 6.30 8.42
CA LEU A 289 -16.69 6.35 6.98
C LEU A 289 -18.16 6.12 6.65
N GLU A 290 -18.78 7.13 6.03
CA GLU A 290 -20.10 6.97 5.41
C GLU A 290 -19.94 6.68 3.91
N PRO A 291 -20.37 5.50 3.44
CA PRO A 291 -20.26 5.16 2.03
C PRO A 291 -21.31 5.91 1.22
N GLU A 292 -20.89 6.78 0.31
CA GLU A 292 -21.77 7.36 -0.71
C GLU A 292 -21.72 6.58 -2.02
N THR A 293 -22.45 7.05 -3.04
CA THR A 293 -22.44 6.41 -4.36
C THR A 293 -21.04 6.39 -4.97
N TYR A 294 -20.23 7.43 -4.77
CA TYR A 294 -18.97 7.63 -5.50
C TYR A 294 -17.73 7.85 -4.64
N VAL A 295 -17.88 8.20 -3.36
CA VAL A 295 -16.78 8.56 -2.45
C VAL A 295 -17.09 8.03 -1.04
N GLU A 296 -16.07 7.81 -0.22
CA GLU A 296 -16.25 7.67 1.22
C GLU A 296 -16.22 9.05 1.87
N GLN A 297 -17.23 9.38 2.69
CA GLN A 297 -17.22 10.62 3.45
C GLN A 297 -16.67 10.39 4.85
N HIS A 298 -15.68 11.20 5.22
CA HIS A 298 -15.17 11.28 6.59
C HIS A 298 -16.12 12.13 7.43
N LEU A 299 -16.87 11.50 8.33
CA LEU A 299 -17.75 12.18 9.26
C LEU A 299 -17.10 12.25 10.65
N PRO A 300 -16.78 13.47 11.14
CA PRO A 300 -16.10 13.63 12.43
C PRO A 300 -17.02 13.22 13.58
N LEU A 301 -16.42 12.66 14.62
CA LEU A 301 -17.10 12.26 15.86
C LEU A 301 -16.78 13.24 16.98
N ASP A 302 -17.79 13.63 17.79
CA ASP A 302 -17.53 14.32 19.04
C ASP A 302 -16.87 13.34 20.02
N LYS A 303 -15.71 13.71 20.54
CA LYS A 303 -14.93 12.95 21.51
C LYS A 303 -15.74 12.48 22.73
N LYS A 304 -16.81 13.20 23.11
CA LYS A 304 -17.71 12.81 24.22
C LYS A 304 -18.62 11.63 23.88
N GLU A 305 -18.90 11.42 22.59
CA GLU A 305 -19.77 10.37 22.07
C GLU A 305 -18.97 9.14 21.60
N VAL A 306 -17.65 9.24 21.56
CA VAL A 306 -16.76 8.18 21.10
C VAL A 306 -16.59 7.08 22.16
N HIS A 307 -16.56 5.85 21.66
CA HIS A 307 -16.33 4.64 22.44
C HIS A 307 -15.15 3.85 21.88
N VAL A 308 -14.55 2.99 22.72
CA VAL A 308 -13.82 1.82 22.23
C VAL A 308 -14.82 0.67 22.16
N GLY A 309 -14.89 0.02 21.00
CA GLY A 309 -15.69 -1.20 20.85
C GLY A 309 -14.89 -2.40 21.32
N LEU A 310 -15.44 -3.19 22.23
CA LEU A 310 -14.86 -4.44 22.69
C LEU A 310 -15.74 -5.60 22.19
N ILE A 311 -15.14 -6.55 21.48
CA ILE A 311 -15.80 -7.78 21.05
C ILE A 311 -15.35 -8.90 21.98
N TYR A 312 -16.29 -9.55 22.64
CA TYR A 312 -16.06 -10.71 23.50
C TYR A 312 -17.22 -11.69 23.39
N ARG A 313 -16.91 -12.93 23.06
CA ARG A 313 -17.84 -14.01 22.69
C ARG A 313 -18.80 -13.59 21.59
N ASP A 314 -18.25 -12.98 20.54
CA ASP A 314 -18.99 -12.44 19.39
C ASP A 314 -20.03 -11.38 19.78
N GLN A 315 -19.90 -10.74 20.96
CA GLN A 315 -20.79 -9.67 21.42
C GLN A 315 -20.03 -8.35 21.54
N TYR A 316 -20.68 -7.26 21.15
CA TYR A 316 -20.10 -5.93 21.19
C TYR A 316 -20.45 -5.20 22.48
N TYR A 317 -19.46 -4.56 23.08
CA TYR A 317 -19.57 -3.72 24.27
C TYR A 317 -18.90 -2.37 23.99
N PHE A 318 -19.57 -1.27 24.31
CA PHE A 318 -19.07 0.08 24.07
C PHE A 318 -18.62 0.73 25.37
N ILE A 319 -17.31 0.96 25.47
CA ILE A 319 -16.66 1.58 26.62
C ILE A 319 -16.37 3.04 26.26
N PRO A 320 -16.98 4.03 26.94
CA PRO A 320 -16.76 5.44 26.65
C PRO A 320 -15.28 5.81 26.81
N ILE A 321 -14.76 6.65 25.91
CA ILE A 321 -13.36 7.11 26.03
C ILE A 321 -13.20 8.27 27.02
N CYS A 322 -14.29 8.91 27.41
CA CYS A 322 -14.31 10.05 28.33
C CYS A 322 -14.95 9.68 29.66
N GLN A 323 -14.53 10.37 30.73
CA GLN A 323 -15.29 10.35 31.98
C GLN A 323 -16.69 10.97 31.77
N PRO A 324 -17.71 10.57 32.56
CA PRO A 324 -19.05 11.15 32.46
C PRO A 324 -19.00 12.68 32.55
N ASN A 325 -19.65 13.36 31.61
CA ASN A 325 -19.72 14.83 31.53
C ASN A 325 -18.36 15.55 31.45
N SER A 326 -17.32 14.90 30.92
CA SER A 326 -15.97 15.43 30.81
C SER A 326 -15.37 15.19 29.42
N THR A 327 -14.24 15.82 29.13
CA THR A 327 -13.37 15.53 27.97
C THR A 327 -12.08 14.81 28.38
N LEU A 328 -11.92 14.51 29.67
CA LEU A 328 -10.78 13.78 30.20
C LEU A 328 -10.89 12.28 29.88
N PRO A 329 -9.75 11.58 29.68
CA PRO A 329 -9.73 10.14 29.46
C PRO A 329 -10.49 9.36 30.53
N ALA A 330 -11.18 8.30 30.10
CA ALA A 330 -11.89 7.38 30.99
C ALA A 330 -10.97 6.89 32.11
N HIS A 331 -11.52 6.83 33.32
CA HIS A 331 -10.75 6.45 34.50
C HIS A 331 -10.46 4.95 34.49
N ILE A 332 -9.20 4.58 34.74
CA ILE A 332 -8.72 3.20 34.70
C ILE A 332 -9.55 2.24 35.54
N GLN A 333 -9.92 2.63 36.78
CA GLN A 333 -10.71 1.77 37.67
C GLN A 333 -12.12 1.52 37.11
N THR A 334 -12.70 2.50 36.42
CA THR A 334 -14.02 2.37 35.80
C THR A 334 -13.96 1.37 34.64
N VAL A 335 -12.99 1.55 33.73
CA VAL A 335 -12.79 0.65 32.58
C VAL A 335 -12.47 -0.77 33.05
N ARG A 336 -11.55 -0.91 34.01
CA ARG A 336 -11.15 -2.20 34.60
C ARG A 336 -12.34 -2.92 35.26
N GLY A 337 -13.16 -2.18 36.02
CA GLY A 337 -14.37 -2.73 36.65
C GLY A 337 -15.43 -3.14 35.63
N GLN A 338 -15.59 -2.38 34.55
CA GLN A 338 -16.49 -2.70 33.44
C GLN A 338 -16.05 -3.97 32.70
N ILE A 339 -14.76 -4.11 32.41
CA ILE A 339 -14.18 -5.31 31.79
C ILE A 339 -14.36 -6.52 32.72
N ALA A 340 -14.08 -6.36 34.01
CA ALA A 340 -14.35 -7.41 35.00
C ALA A 340 -15.84 -7.83 35.02
N ALA A 341 -16.77 -6.89 34.86
CA ALA A 341 -18.19 -7.18 34.76
C ALA A 341 -18.56 -7.95 33.47
N ILE A 342 -17.95 -7.61 32.33
CA ILE A 342 -18.14 -8.33 31.06
C ILE A 342 -17.66 -9.78 31.19
N LEU A 343 -16.45 -9.99 31.72
CA LEU A 343 -15.85 -11.33 31.82
C LEU A 343 -16.57 -12.22 32.84
N ALA A 344 -17.00 -11.66 33.97
CA ALA A 344 -17.68 -12.42 35.02
C ALA A 344 -19.15 -12.69 34.68
N HIS A 345 -19.81 -11.74 34.00
CA HIS A 345 -21.22 -11.82 33.65
C HIS A 345 -21.40 -11.34 32.20
N PRO A 346 -21.13 -12.18 31.19
CA PRO A 346 -21.40 -11.83 29.79
C PRO A 346 -22.89 -11.52 29.58
N ILE A 347 -23.22 -10.75 28.54
CA ILE A 347 -24.62 -10.50 28.23
C ILE A 347 -25.28 -11.76 27.66
N ASP A 348 -26.54 -11.99 28.03
CA ASP A 348 -27.34 -13.08 27.49
C ASP A 348 -28.07 -12.59 26.23
N GLN A 349 -27.30 -12.33 25.18
CA GLN A 349 -27.80 -11.94 23.86
C GLN A 349 -27.23 -12.87 22.78
N PRO A 350 -27.95 -13.09 21.67
CA PRO A 350 -27.40 -13.82 20.54
C PRO A 350 -26.08 -13.17 20.05
N PRO A 351 -25.09 -13.98 19.64
CA PRO A 351 -23.88 -13.51 18.98
C PRO A 351 -24.17 -12.55 17.83
N ALA A 352 -23.35 -11.51 17.69
CA ALA A 352 -23.38 -10.66 16.51
C ALA A 352 -22.97 -11.45 15.27
N THR A 353 -23.49 -11.04 14.12
CA THR A 353 -23.23 -11.71 12.83
C THR A 353 -22.93 -10.68 11.74
N LEU A 354 -22.01 -9.73 12.01
CA LEU A 354 -21.71 -8.66 11.07
C LEU A 354 -20.59 -9.02 10.07
N THR A 355 -19.82 -10.08 10.31
CA THR A 355 -18.77 -10.54 9.38
C THR A 355 -19.22 -10.56 7.91
N PRO A 356 -20.41 -11.09 7.53
CA PRO A 356 -20.89 -11.04 6.14
C PRO A 356 -21.13 -9.63 5.59
N LEU A 357 -21.43 -8.65 6.45
CA LEU A 357 -21.58 -7.25 6.04
C LEU A 357 -20.23 -6.60 5.69
N ALA A 358 -19.14 -7.02 6.33
CA ALA A 358 -17.80 -6.56 5.95
C ALA A 358 -17.37 -7.05 4.56
N GLU A 359 -18.00 -8.11 4.04
CA GLU A 359 -17.77 -8.61 2.67
C GLU A 359 -18.63 -7.92 1.61
N VAL A 360 -19.59 -7.09 2.01
CA VAL A 360 -20.45 -6.35 1.08
C VAL A 360 -19.66 -5.20 0.46
N ARG A 361 -19.76 -5.01 -0.85
CA ARG A 361 -19.15 -3.84 -1.50
C ARG A 361 -19.73 -2.56 -0.92
N ARG A 362 -18.87 -1.56 -0.67
CA ARG A 362 -19.29 -0.30 -0.01
C ARG A 362 -20.47 0.36 -0.68
N THR A 363 -20.48 0.37 -2.01
CA THR A 363 -21.53 0.99 -2.82
C THR A 363 -22.91 0.36 -2.61
N ALA A 364 -22.98 -0.88 -2.12
CA ALA A 364 -24.23 -1.58 -1.84
C ALA A 364 -24.71 -1.40 -0.38
N VAL A 365 -23.82 -0.98 0.53
CA VAL A 365 -24.12 -0.84 1.96
C VAL A 365 -25.28 0.13 2.24
N PRO A 366 -25.39 1.33 1.62
CA PRO A 366 -26.51 2.24 1.90
C PRO A 366 -27.89 1.66 1.56
N ALA A 367 -27.98 0.94 0.43
CA ALA A 367 -29.22 0.28 0.03
C ALA A 367 -29.54 -0.88 0.98
N LEU A 368 -28.53 -1.66 1.35
CA LEU A 368 -28.67 -2.77 2.27
C LEU A 368 -29.11 -2.31 3.67
N LYS A 369 -28.50 -1.26 4.24
CA LYS A 369 -28.86 -0.71 5.57
C LYS A 369 -30.36 -0.42 5.68
N LYS A 370 -30.99 0.10 4.62
CA LYS A 370 -32.45 0.41 4.57
C LYS A 370 -33.35 -0.83 4.63
N THR A 371 -32.82 -2.01 4.31
CA THR A 371 -33.57 -3.29 4.35
C THR A 371 -33.44 -4.01 5.68
N LEU A 372 -32.51 -3.59 6.54
CA LEU A 372 -32.29 -4.19 7.85
C LEU A 372 -33.37 -3.74 8.85
N PRO A 373 -33.67 -4.53 9.89
CA PRO A 373 -34.54 -4.11 10.98
C PRO A 373 -34.06 -2.82 11.69
N GLU A 374 -34.99 -2.03 12.24
CA GLU A 374 -34.69 -0.72 12.85
C GLU A 374 -33.74 -0.82 14.07
N ASP A 375 -33.91 -1.87 14.88
CA ASP A 375 -33.04 -2.20 16.02
C ASP A 375 -31.60 -2.49 15.57
N ILE A 376 -31.42 -3.23 14.48
CA ILE A 376 -30.11 -3.47 13.87
C ILE A 376 -29.55 -2.17 13.28
N GLN A 377 -30.35 -1.39 12.55
CA GLN A 377 -29.90 -0.09 12.01
C GLN A 377 -29.40 0.83 13.14
N LYS A 378 -30.11 0.89 14.26
CA LYS A 378 -29.70 1.64 15.45
C LYS A 378 -28.42 1.07 16.07
N GLY A 379 -28.29 -0.25 16.16
CA GLY A 379 -27.06 -0.91 16.62
C GLY A 379 -25.85 -0.56 15.75
N LEU A 380 -26.02 -0.59 14.42
CA LEU A 380 -25.00 -0.22 13.45
C LEU A 380 -24.64 1.26 13.49
N SER A 381 -25.62 2.14 13.74
CA SER A 381 -25.38 3.57 13.95
C SER A 381 -24.53 3.81 15.20
N ASN A 382 -24.85 3.14 16.31
CA ASN A 382 -24.03 3.23 17.52
C ASN A 382 -22.61 2.68 17.30
N LEU A 383 -22.46 1.65 16.48
CA LEU A 383 -21.16 1.07 16.12
C LEU A 383 -20.25 2.08 15.39
N CYS A 384 -20.81 3.05 14.66
CA CYS A 384 -20.04 4.12 14.03
C CYS A 384 -19.31 5.03 15.04
N ALA A 385 -19.77 5.09 16.29
CA ALA A 385 -19.11 5.84 17.36
C ALA A 385 -17.87 5.12 17.94
N ALA A 386 -17.51 3.94 17.41
CA ALA A 386 -16.35 3.16 17.83
C ALA A 386 -15.28 3.07 16.73
N PRO A 387 -14.41 4.09 16.57
CA PRO A 387 -13.37 4.10 15.53
C PRO A 387 -12.30 3.02 15.73
N ILE A 388 -12.08 2.58 16.98
CA ILE A 388 -11.20 1.46 17.32
C ILE A 388 -12.03 0.33 17.92
N LEU A 389 -11.89 -0.86 17.35
CA LEU A 389 -12.41 -2.11 17.89
C LEU A 389 -11.28 -2.97 18.46
N VAL A 390 -11.52 -3.61 19.60
CA VAL A 390 -10.66 -4.63 20.20
C VAL A 390 -11.44 -5.93 20.21
N ASN A 391 -11.05 -6.87 19.37
CA ASN A 391 -11.58 -8.23 19.37
C ASN A 391 -10.74 -9.10 20.32
N ALA A 392 -11.36 -9.45 21.46
CA ALA A 392 -10.78 -10.27 22.50
C ALA A 392 -11.13 -11.77 22.35
N ASP A 393 -11.82 -12.15 21.28
CA ASP A 393 -12.07 -13.55 20.95
C ASP A 393 -10.80 -14.18 20.38
N PRO A 394 -10.22 -15.19 21.08
CA PRO A 394 -8.90 -15.70 20.75
C PRO A 394 -8.83 -16.21 19.31
N GLN A 395 -7.89 -15.66 18.54
CA GLN A 395 -7.58 -16.14 17.20
C GLN A 395 -6.34 -17.06 17.22
N PRO A 396 -6.33 -18.20 16.51
CA PRO A 396 -5.14 -19.04 16.51
C PRO A 396 -3.95 -18.30 15.85
N PRO A 397 -2.79 -18.18 16.52
CA PRO A 397 -1.67 -17.35 16.05
C PRO A 397 -1.02 -17.85 14.76
N HIS A 398 -1.15 -19.15 14.47
CA HIS A 398 -0.59 -19.80 13.30
C HIS A 398 -1.39 -19.54 12.01
N LEU A 399 -2.57 -18.94 12.09
CA LEU A 399 -3.34 -18.59 10.90
C LEU A 399 -2.66 -17.42 10.16
N PRO A 400 -2.72 -17.39 8.81
CA PRO A 400 -2.31 -16.23 8.03
C PRO A 400 -3.08 -14.97 8.46
N LEU A 401 -2.46 -13.79 8.38
CA LEU A 401 -3.10 -12.54 8.77
C LEU A 401 -4.42 -12.28 8.04
N ALA A 402 -4.50 -12.67 6.76
CA ALA A 402 -5.72 -12.54 5.96
C ALA A 402 -6.90 -13.37 6.50
N GLN A 403 -6.63 -14.45 7.25
CA GLN A 403 -7.68 -15.25 7.91
C GLN A 403 -8.04 -14.67 9.27
N ILE A 404 -7.06 -14.26 10.08
CA ILE A 404 -7.28 -13.64 11.40
C ILE A 404 -8.20 -12.42 11.26
N ARG A 405 -7.96 -11.56 10.26
CA ARG A 405 -8.75 -10.35 10.04
C ARG A 405 -10.17 -10.58 9.54
N ARG A 406 -10.58 -11.82 9.25
CA ARG A 406 -11.97 -12.16 8.90
C ARG A 406 -12.83 -12.48 10.12
N ALA A 407 -12.24 -12.52 11.31
CA ALA A 407 -13.02 -12.55 12.54
C ALA A 407 -13.87 -11.29 12.68
N GLU A 408 -14.83 -11.32 13.61
CA GLU A 408 -15.81 -10.28 13.82
C GLU A 408 -15.13 -8.91 14.04
N ARG A 409 -15.49 -7.91 13.23
CA ARG A 409 -14.78 -6.62 13.14
C ARG A 409 -15.64 -5.43 12.69
N GLY A 410 -16.94 -5.53 12.91
CA GLY A 410 -17.94 -4.59 12.43
C GLY A 410 -18.16 -4.71 10.92
N MET A 411 -18.53 -3.59 10.28
CA MET A 411 -18.91 -3.55 8.85
C MET A 411 -17.81 -2.98 7.92
N GLY A 412 -16.59 -2.81 8.45
CA GLY A 412 -15.49 -2.19 7.69
C GLY A 412 -15.44 -0.65 7.74
N ASP A 413 -16.39 0.01 8.43
CA ASP A 413 -16.44 1.48 8.63
C ASP A 413 -15.35 2.00 9.60
N HIS A 414 -14.72 1.09 10.34
CA HIS A 414 -13.80 1.39 11.43
C HIS A 414 -12.40 1.69 10.93
N ALA A 415 -11.73 2.65 11.57
CA ALA A 415 -10.34 2.96 11.30
C ALA A 415 -9.45 1.74 11.59
N LEU A 416 -9.61 1.15 12.78
CA LEU A 416 -8.73 0.09 13.27
C LEU A 416 -9.51 -1.00 14.03
N THR A 417 -9.17 -2.26 13.76
CA THR A 417 -9.56 -3.40 14.60
C THR A 417 -8.31 -4.13 15.09
N ILE A 418 -8.25 -4.43 16.37
CA ILE A 418 -7.15 -5.16 17.02
C ILE A 418 -7.64 -6.56 17.38
N PHE A 419 -6.94 -7.61 16.97
CA PHE A 419 -7.27 -9.00 17.30
C PHE A 419 -6.23 -9.59 18.27
N ASP A 420 -6.69 -10.22 19.35
CA ASP A 420 -5.83 -10.98 20.27
C ASP A 420 -5.65 -12.42 19.78
N THR A 421 -4.39 -12.86 19.61
CA THR A 421 -4.08 -14.26 19.27
C THR A 421 -3.69 -15.09 20.50
N GLY A 422 -3.68 -14.48 21.68
CA GLY A 422 -3.13 -15.01 22.92
C GLY A 422 -1.61 -14.96 23.01
N GLN A 423 -0.90 -14.69 21.90
CA GLN A 423 0.57 -14.60 21.84
C GLN A 423 1.08 -13.33 21.15
N SER A 424 0.20 -12.66 20.41
CA SER A 424 0.48 -11.48 19.60
C SER A 424 -0.83 -10.70 19.40
N PHE A 425 -0.70 -9.49 18.85
CA PHE A 425 -1.83 -8.65 18.48
C PHE A 425 -1.74 -8.27 16.99
N VAL A 426 -2.85 -8.45 16.28
CA VAL A 426 -2.98 -8.09 14.86
C VAL A 426 -3.79 -6.81 14.72
N PHE A 427 -3.23 -5.83 14.02
CA PHE A 427 -3.84 -4.53 13.74
C PHE A 427 -4.34 -4.53 12.30
N ASP A 428 -5.65 -4.66 12.10
CA ASP A 428 -6.32 -4.52 10.80
C ASP A 428 -6.74 -3.08 10.58
N GLN A 429 -6.10 -2.40 9.64
CA GLN A 429 -6.10 -0.94 9.48
C GLN A 429 -6.70 -0.56 8.13
N SER A 430 -7.72 0.30 8.15
CA SER A 430 -8.31 0.86 6.94
C SER A 430 -7.29 1.74 6.22
N HIS A 431 -7.07 1.48 4.93
CA HIS A 431 -6.07 2.20 4.15
C HIS A 431 -6.50 3.65 3.83
N ILE A 432 -7.75 4.00 4.12
CA ILE A 432 -8.28 5.36 4.06
C ILE A 432 -7.69 6.23 5.18
N PHE A 433 -7.55 5.67 6.40
CA PHE A 433 -6.97 6.37 7.54
C PHE A 433 -5.46 6.17 7.69
N PHE A 434 -4.95 5.02 7.21
CA PHE A 434 -3.57 4.61 7.43
C PHE A 434 -2.89 4.25 6.11
N ASP A 435 -1.63 4.64 5.94
CA ASP A 435 -0.75 3.91 5.03
C ASP A 435 0.07 2.86 5.79
N GLY A 436 0.72 1.96 5.04
CA GLY A 436 1.50 0.87 5.65
C GLY A 436 2.57 1.36 6.64
N ALA A 437 3.23 2.49 6.39
CA ALA A 437 4.28 3.00 7.27
C ALA A 437 3.73 3.61 8.55
N TRP A 438 2.68 4.44 8.45
CA TRP A 438 2.02 5.02 9.61
C TRP A 438 1.25 4.00 10.42
N GLY A 439 0.57 3.06 9.77
CA GLY A 439 -0.13 1.99 10.46
C GLY A 439 0.83 1.08 11.24
N ALA A 440 1.99 0.75 10.67
CA ALA A 440 3.04 0.01 11.38
C ALA A 440 3.61 0.81 12.56
N ALA A 441 3.89 2.10 12.36
CA ALA A 441 4.34 2.99 13.43
C ALA A 441 3.32 3.08 14.58
N LEU A 442 2.03 3.23 14.26
CA LEU A 442 0.97 3.29 15.25
C LEU A 442 0.85 1.97 16.03
N ALA A 443 0.93 0.82 15.35
CA ALA A 443 0.88 -0.49 16.00
C ALA A 443 1.99 -0.64 17.05
N GLU A 444 3.21 -0.18 16.73
CA GLU A 444 4.33 -0.16 17.68
C GLU A 444 4.05 0.80 18.87
N MET A 445 3.50 1.99 18.61
CA MET A 445 3.16 2.97 19.66
C MET A 445 2.08 2.46 20.60
N MET A 446 1.00 1.89 20.06
CA MET A 446 -0.10 1.32 20.83
C MET A 446 0.36 0.12 21.66
N THR A 447 1.27 -0.70 21.12
CA THR A 447 1.86 -1.83 21.86
C THR A 447 2.65 -1.35 23.08
N ASN A 448 3.48 -0.32 22.91
CA ASN A 448 4.23 0.27 24.02
C ASN A 448 3.33 0.95 25.05
N GLU A 449 2.23 1.59 24.61
CA GLU A 449 1.25 2.17 25.52
C GLU A 449 0.50 1.07 26.31
N ALA A 450 0.09 -0.01 25.64
CA ALA A 450 -0.52 -1.16 26.31
C ALA A 450 0.44 -1.78 27.34
N LEU A 451 1.74 -1.89 27.01
CA LEU A 451 2.76 -2.38 27.95
C LEU A 451 2.93 -1.48 29.19
N ALA A 452 2.85 -0.17 29.02
CA ALA A 452 2.87 0.77 30.14
C ALA A 452 1.66 0.54 31.07
N TRP A 453 0.46 0.37 30.50
CA TRP A 453 -0.74 0.03 31.27
C TRP A 453 -0.63 -1.33 31.96
N ALA A 454 -0.11 -2.34 31.27
CA ALA A 454 0.12 -3.66 31.83
C ALA A 454 1.05 -3.62 33.06
N THR A 455 2.15 -2.89 32.96
CA THR A 455 3.11 -2.72 34.06
C THR A 455 2.43 -2.08 35.28
N TYR A 456 1.60 -1.05 35.06
CA TYR A 456 0.82 -0.43 36.14
C TYR A 456 -0.23 -1.38 36.72
N LEU A 457 -1.03 -2.03 35.87
CA LEU A 457 -2.13 -2.91 36.28
C LEU A 457 -1.65 -4.13 37.08
N HIS A 458 -0.48 -4.66 36.75
CA HIS A 458 0.13 -5.76 37.51
C HIS A 458 0.38 -5.42 38.99
N THR A 459 0.53 -4.13 39.32
CA THR A 459 0.75 -3.68 40.71
C THR A 459 -0.54 -3.53 41.52
N LEU A 460 -1.70 -3.60 40.87
CA LEU A 460 -2.99 -3.37 41.51
C LEU A 460 -3.57 -4.66 42.10
N PRO A 461 -4.44 -4.58 43.13
CA PRO A 461 -5.16 -5.74 43.64
C PRO A 461 -6.09 -6.32 42.56
N THR A 462 -6.59 -7.54 42.77
CA THR A 462 -7.54 -8.20 41.86
C THR A 462 -8.72 -7.29 41.50
N ALA A 463 -9.07 -7.25 40.22
CA ALA A 463 -10.17 -6.43 39.72
C ALA A 463 -11.52 -6.88 40.32
N VAL A 464 -12.34 -5.91 40.70
CA VAL A 464 -13.70 -6.15 41.19
C VAL A 464 -14.69 -5.74 40.09
N PRO A 465 -15.66 -6.61 39.72
CA PRO A 465 -16.70 -6.26 38.77
C PRO A 465 -17.48 -5.01 39.18
N SER A 466 -17.64 -4.07 38.23
CA SER A 466 -18.51 -2.91 38.39
C SER A 466 -19.98 -3.33 38.48
N LYS A 467 -20.79 -2.57 39.21
CA LYS A 467 -22.26 -2.72 39.21
C LYS A 467 -22.88 -2.31 37.86
N THR A 468 -22.22 -1.40 37.15
CA THR A 468 -22.68 -0.87 35.86
C THR A 468 -21.90 -1.55 34.74
N ARG A 469 -22.60 -2.29 33.88
CA ARG A 469 -22.05 -2.88 32.66
C ARG A 469 -22.01 -1.83 31.53
N PRO A 470 -21.02 -1.88 30.62
CA PRO A 470 -21.05 -1.11 29.38
C PRO A 470 -22.31 -1.38 28.54
N PHE A 471 -22.67 -0.42 27.71
CA PHE A 471 -23.74 -0.58 26.73
C PHE A 471 -23.36 -1.65 25.70
N ALA A 472 -24.31 -2.50 25.31
CA ALA A 472 -24.14 -3.56 24.31
C ALA A 472 -25.28 -3.45 23.29
N PRO A 473 -25.00 -3.10 22.02
CA PRO A 473 -26.02 -3.04 20.98
C PRO A 473 -26.43 -4.44 20.50
N LEU A 474 -27.69 -4.58 20.08
CA LEU A 474 -28.15 -5.79 19.39
C LEU A 474 -27.66 -5.76 17.93
N LEU A 475 -26.80 -6.72 17.57
CA LEU A 475 -26.13 -6.79 16.25
C LEU A 475 -26.27 -8.19 15.60
N HIS A 476 -27.31 -8.91 15.99
CA HIS A 476 -27.60 -10.25 15.46
C HIS A 476 -28.50 -10.18 14.22
N LEU A 477 -27.99 -10.63 13.09
CA LEU A 477 -28.78 -10.83 11.87
C LEU A 477 -29.42 -12.22 11.88
N GLU A 478 -30.75 -12.27 11.84
CA GLU A 478 -31.49 -13.50 11.59
C GLU A 478 -31.14 -14.13 10.22
N THR A 479 -31.33 -15.45 10.11
CA THR A 479 -31.07 -16.24 8.90
C THR A 479 -31.73 -15.67 7.63
N LYS A 480 -32.92 -15.08 7.73
CA LYS A 480 -33.60 -14.46 6.59
C LYS A 480 -32.82 -13.25 6.03
N HIS A 481 -32.20 -12.47 6.91
CA HIS A 481 -31.37 -11.32 6.51
C HIS A 481 -30.04 -11.82 5.95
N LEU A 482 -29.42 -12.83 6.57
CA LEU A 482 -28.20 -13.44 6.04
C LEU A 482 -28.37 -14.00 4.62
N LYS A 483 -29.51 -14.65 4.33
CA LYS A 483 -29.85 -15.09 2.97
C LYS A 483 -30.01 -13.93 1.99
N SER A 484 -30.57 -12.80 2.43
CA SER A 484 -30.68 -11.62 1.57
C SER A 484 -29.31 -11.06 1.15
N LEU A 485 -28.27 -11.21 2.01
CA LEU A 485 -26.90 -10.81 1.71
C LEU A 485 -26.24 -11.63 0.61
N GLU A 486 -26.73 -12.84 0.32
CA GLU A 486 -26.19 -13.68 -0.76
C GLU A 486 -26.42 -13.03 -2.14
N SER A 487 -27.48 -12.24 -2.28
CA SER A 487 -27.82 -11.54 -3.53
C SER A 487 -27.11 -10.19 -3.69
N VAL A 488 -26.46 -9.69 -2.64
CA VAL A 488 -25.81 -8.38 -2.62
C VAL A 488 -24.41 -8.50 -3.22
N PRO A 489 -23.96 -7.53 -4.03
CA PRO A 489 -22.59 -7.53 -4.55
C PRO A 489 -21.56 -7.62 -3.43
N LYS A 490 -20.73 -8.68 -3.49
CA LYS A 490 -19.64 -8.91 -2.54
C LYS A 490 -18.29 -8.47 -3.09
N VAL A 491 -17.35 -8.23 -2.19
CA VAL A 491 -15.94 -8.07 -2.52
C VAL A 491 -15.38 -9.38 -3.08
N THR A 492 -14.36 -9.27 -3.92
CA THR A 492 -13.76 -10.43 -4.58
C THR A 492 -13.10 -11.36 -3.56
N ALA A 493 -13.38 -12.66 -3.67
CA ALA A 493 -12.80 -13.67 -2.79
C ALA A 493 -11.27 -13.69 -2.94
N GLU A 494 -10.59 -13.92 -1.82
CA GLU A 494 -9.13 -13.97 -1.78
C GLU A 494 -8.63 -15.27 -1.15
N ALA A 495 -7.49 -15.73 -1.64
CA ALA A 495 -6.62 -16.69 -1.00
C ALA A 495 -5.34 -15.97 -0.55
N SER A 496 -4.66 -16.48 0.47
CA SER A 496 -3.46 -15.83 1.02
C SER A 496 -2.33 -16.81 1.21
N ALA A 497 -1.10 -16.34 1.36
CA ALA A 497 0.04 -17.16 1.76
C ALA A 497 1.05 -16.29 2.50
N GLU A 498 1.84 -16.90 3.38
CA GLU A 498 2.92 -16.24 4.12
C GLU A 498 4.17 -17.14 4.10
N SER A 499 5.35 -16.53 4.04
CA SER A 499 6.63 -17.22 4.14
C SER A 499 7.68 -16.35 4.82
N ALA A 500 8.56 -16.99 5.59
CA ALA A 500 9.69 -16.37 6.29
C ALA A 500 11.05 -16.91 5.80
N GLU A 501 11.06 -17.67 4.70
CA GLU A 501 12.23 -18.45 4.26
C GLU A 501 13.18 -17.66 3.34
N ILE A 502 12.94 -16.36 3.13
CA ILE A 502 13.86 -15.52 2.35
C ILE A 502 15.18 -15.38 3.12
N GLU A 503 16.28 -15.74 2.47
CA GLU A 503 17.64 -15.63 3.01
C GLU A 503 18.14 -14.18 2.98
N TYR A 504 17.50 -13.29 3.75
CA TYR A 504 17.74 -11.85 3.74
C TYR A 504 19.22 -11.47 3.93
N LYS A 505 19.93 -12.19 4.80
CA LYS A 505 21.38 -11.99 5.03
C LYS A 505 22.20 -12.17 3.75
N ASN A 506 21.80 -13.08 2.85
CA ASN A 506 22.48 -13.29 1.57
C ASN A 506 22.20 -12.16 0.58
N ILE A 507 20.98 -11.61 0.57
CA ILE A 507 20.64 -10.39 -0.18
C ILE A 507 21.51 -9.22 0.28
N LEU A 508 21.63 -9.00 1.59
CA LEU A 508 22.47 -7.93 2.15
C LEU A 508 23.95 -8.09 1.77
N ARG A 509 24.49 -9.31 1.88
CA ARG A 509 25.87 -9.61 1.46
C ARG A 509 26.09 -9.34 -0.03
N LEU A 510 25.14 -9.73 -0.88
CA LEU A 510 25.21 -9.46 -2.32
C LEU A 510 25.25 -7.95 -2.60
N ARG A 511 24.39 -7.17 -1.95
CA ARG A 511 24.40 -5.70 -2.08
C ARG A 511 25.70 -5.07 -1.61
N GLN A 512 26.25 -5.56 -0.49
CA GLN A 512 27.52 -5.08 0.05
C GLN A 512 28.67 -5.38 -0.92
N PHE A 513 28.66 -6.56 -1.53
CA PHE A 513 29.61 -6.97 -2.56
C PHE A 513 29.51 -6.11 -3.83
N PHE A 514 28.31 -5.84 -4.32
CA PHE A 514 28.11 -4.94 -5.46
C PHE A 514 28.65 -3.53 -5.20
N LYS A 515 28.36 -2.97 -4.02
CA LYS A 515 28.86 -1.65 -3.62
C LYS A 515 30.40 -1.58 -3.56
N GLN A 516 31.06 -2.67 -3.17
CA GLN A 516 32.53 -2.76 -3.16
C GLN A 516 33.13 -2.85 -4.56
N ARG A 517 32.42 -3.51 -5.50
CA ARG A 517 32.94 -3.79 -6.85
C ARG A 517 32.73 -2.65 -7.84
N SER A 518 31.58 -1.98 -7.80
CA SER A 518 31.27 -0.87 -8.70
C SER A 518 30.28 0.10 -8.08
N GLY A 519 30.59 1.39 -8.16
CA GLY A 519 29.66 2.46 -7.78
C GLY A 519 28.39 2.52 -8.62
N LEU A 520 28.36 1.84 -9.79
CA LEU A 520 27.21 1.79 -10.71
C LEU A 520 26.22 0.66 -10.36
N LEU A 521 26.65 -0.37 -9.62
CA LEU A 521 25.79 -1.49 -9.21
C LEU A 521 25.09 -1.17 -7.87
N GLN A 522 24.20 -0.18 -7.87
CA GLN A 522 23.46 0.23 -6.67
C GLN A 522 22.05 -0.37 -6.63
N LEU A 523 21.96 -1.69 -6.51
CA LEU A 523 20.68 -2.36 -6.31
C LEU A 523 20.25 -2.32 -4.83
N THR A 524 19.03 -1.88 -4.60
CA THR A 524 18.36 -2.00 -3.29
C THR A 524 17.76 -3.39 -3.09
N VAL A 525 17.30 -3.68 -1.87
CA VAL A 525 16.55 -4.91 -1.58
C VAL A 525 15.27 -4.96 -2.42
N ASN A 526 14.52 -3.85 -2.49
CA ASN A 526 13.29 -3.77 -3.28
C ASN A 526 13.56 -4.01 -4.77
N ASP A 527 14.68 -3.49 -5.29
CA ASP A 527 15.04 -3.67 -6.69
C ASP A 527 15.21 -5.16 -7.03
N LEU A 528 15.86 -5.93 -6.14
CA LEU A 528 16.04 -7.37 -6.30
C LEU A 528 14.72 -8.15 -6.17
N LEU A 529 13.87 -7.77 -5.22
CA LEU A 529 12.56 -8.41 -5.03
C LEU A 529 11.65 -8.21 -6.25
N VAL A 530 11.57 -6.98 -6.77
CA VAL A 530 10.75 -6.62 -7.94
C VAL A 530 11.32 -7.24 -9.22
N LEU A 531 12.65 -7.22 -9.39
CA LEU A 531 13.28 -7.90 -10.53
C LEU A 531 12.98 -9.40 -10.52
N TYR A 532 13.19 -10.05 -9.37
CA TYR A 532 12.95 -11.47 -9.27
C TYR A 532 11.46 -11.82 -9.41
N ARG A 533 10.53 -10.94 -9.03
CA ARG A 533 9.10 -11.10 -9.28
C ARG A 533 8.79 -11.25 -10.77
N ALA A 534 9.41 -10.45 -11.62
CA ALA A 534 9.27 -10.57 -13.07
C ALA A 534 9.87 -11.88 -13.61
N ILE A 535 11.05 -12.27 -13.10
CA ILE A 535 11.69 -13.56 -13.44
C ILE A 535 10.80 -14.73 -13.03
N HIS A 536 10.24 -14.67 -11.81
CA HIS A 536 9.34 -15.69 -11.28
C HIS A 536 8.06 -15.80 -12.10
N ALA A 537 7.45 -14.67 -12.52
CA ALA A 537 6.30 -14.71 -13.42
C ALA A 537 6.62 -15.55 -14.67
N ALA A 538 7.72 -15.22 -15.34
CA ALA A 538 8.14 -15.89 -16.58
C ALA A 538 8.54 -17.36 -16.42
N ARG A 539 8.99 -17.79 -15.23
CA ARG A 539 9.55 -19.14 -15.01
C ARG A 539 8.71 -20.05 -14.11
N TYR A 540 7.70 -19.51 -13.43
CA TYR A 540 6.93 -20.30 -12.47
C TYR A 540 6.30 -21.52 -13.13
N GLN A 541 6.50 -22.67 -12.50
CA GLN A 541 5.81 -23.90 -12.81
C GLN A 541 5.21 -24.44 -11.51
N PRO A 542 3.90 -24.76 -11.50
CA PRO A 542 3.26 -25.34 -10.32
C PRO A 542 3.86 -26.71 -10.01
N SER A 543 3.89 -27.10 -8.73
CA SER A 543 4.38 -28.42 -8.34
C SER A 543 3.65 -29.56 -9.08
N PRO A 544 4.33 -30.69 -9.38
CA PRO A 544 3.70 -31.81 -10.09
C PRO A 544 2.44 -32.35 -9.39
N SER A 545 2.43 -32.33 -8.05
CA SER A 545 1.26 -32.70 -7.25
C SER A 545 0.08 -31.77 -7.49
N LEU A 546 0.31 -30.46 -7.51
CA LEU A 546 -0.74 -29.47 -7.75
C LEU A 546 -1.28 -29.56 -9.19
N GLN A 547 -0.41 -29.81 -10.16
CA GLN A 547 -0.81 -30.06 -11.55
C GLN A 547 -1.70 -31.29 -11.67
N ALA A 548 -1.33 -32.40 -11.02
CA ALA A 548 -2.11 -33.64 -11.05
C ALA A 548 -3.49 -33.45 -10.41
N GLU A 549 -3.56 -32.73 -9.29
CA GLU A 549 -4.80 -32.43 -8.60
C GLU A 549 -5.74 -31.54 -9.44
N LEU A 550 -5.22 -30.47 -10.05
CA LEU A 550 -5.99 -29.62 -10.95
C LEU A 550 -6.47 -30.37 -12.20
N ALA A 551 -5.63 -31.23 -12.76
CA ALA A 551 -6.02 -32.09 -13.87
C ALA A 551 -7.13 -33.09 -13.49
N ALA A 552 -7.12 -33.60 -12.25
CA ALA A 552 -8.21 -34.43 -11.73
C ALA A 552 -9.50 -33.63 -11.58
N LEU A 553 -9.45 -32.43 -10.98
CA LEU A 553 -10.60 -31.55 -10.83
C LEU A 553 -11.18 -31.06 -12.16
N GLN A 554 -10.36 -30.93 -13.20
CA GLN A 554 -10.81 -30.56 -14.54
C GLN A 554 -11.72 -31.64 -15.17
N LYS A 555 -11.56 -32.91 -14.77
CA LYS A 555 -12.39 -34.02 -15.24
C LYS A 555 -13.80 -33.99 -14.65
N VAL A 556 -13.95 -33.45 -13.44
CA VAL A 556 -15.25 -33.31 -12.76
C VAL A 556 -16.01 -32.14 -13.37
N ARG A 557 -17.28 -32.38 -13.76
CA ARG A 557 -18.09 -31.41 -14.52
C ARG A 557 -18.29 -30.08 -13.79
N GLU A 558 -18.56 -30.13 -12.49
CA GLU A 558 -18.89 -28.96 -11.65
C GLU A 558 -17.66 -28.07 -11.39
N SER A 559 -16.49 -28.66 -11.16
CA SER A 559 -15.23 -27.94 -10.90
C SER A 559 -14.40 -27.64 -12.15
N ARG A 560 -14.87 -28.04 -13.35
CA ARG A 560 -14.10 -27.90 -14.59
C ARG A 560 -13.70 -26.46 -14.89
N SER A 561 -14.61 -25.51 -14.71
CA SER A 561 -14.34 -24.08 -14.96
C SER A 561 -13.28 -23.55 -14.01
N ALA A 562 -13.39 -23.85 -12.71
CA ALA A 562 -12.44 -23.45 -11.68
C ALA A 562 -11.04 -24.03 -11.93
N ALA A 563 -10.95 -25.32 -12.23
CA ALA A 563 -9.69 -25.99 -12.54
C ALA A 563 -9.05 -25.47 -13.84
N THR A 564 -9.86 -25.20 -14.87
CA THR A 564 -9.37 -24.62 -16.13
C THR A 564 -8.84 -23.21 -15.90
N ALA A 565 -9.57 -22.36 -15.17
CA ALA A 565 -9.11 -21.02 -14.82
C ALA A 565 -7.81 -21.05 -14.00
N ALA A 566 -7.65 -22.01 -13.08
CA ALA A 566 -6.41 -22.16 -12.31
C ALA A 566 -5.23 -22.54 -13.23
N LEU A 567 -5.41 -23.53 -14.10
CA LEU A 567 -4.39 -23.95 -15.07
C LEU A 567 -4.05 -22.85 -16.08
N GLU A 568 -5.04 -22.07 -16.52
CA GLU A 568 -4.83 -20.90 -17.38
C GLU A 568 -4.04 -19.80 -16.67
N ALA A 569 -4.42 -19.45 -15.43
CA ALA A 569 -3.69 -18.46 -14.63
C ALA A 569 -2.21 -18.85 -14.43
N MET A 570 -1.93 -20.14 -14.27
CA MET A 570 -0.56 -20.67 -14.18
C MET A 570 0.20 -20.53 -15.51
N ARG A 571 -0.46 -20.77 -16.65
CA ARG A 571 0.15 -20.63 -18.00
C ARG A 571 0.34 -19.18 -18.41
N GLU A 572 -0.60 -18.31 -18.10
CA GLU A 572 -0.55 -16.88 -18.43
C GLU A 572 0.49 -16.13 -17.61
N SER A 573 0.70 -16.53 -16.34
CA SER A 573 1.79 -16.01 -15.51
C SER A 573 3.14 -16.13 -16.22
N GLY A 574 3.37 -17.23 -16.95
CA GLY A 574 4.60 -17.47 -17.73
C GLY A 574 4.76 -16.65 -19.01
N ARG A 575 3.72 -15.94 -19.47
CA ARG A 575 3.72 -15.22 -20.76
C ARG A 575 3.81 -13.72 -20.65
N GLN A 576 3.44 -13.14 -19.51
CA GLN A 576 3.32 -11.70 -19.35
C GLN A 576 4.04 -11.24 -18.07
N ASN A 577 4.92 -10.26 -18.22
CA ASN A 577 5.45 -9.56 -17.07
C ASN A 577 4.40 -8.55 -16.57
N PRO A 578 3.89 -8.69 -15.33
CA PRO A 578 2.81 -7.84 -14.86
C PRO A 578 3.30 -6.43 -14.52
N ALA A 579 2.53 -5.42 -14.93
CA ALA A 579 2.68 -4.07 -14.44
C ALA A 579 2.40 -4.02 -12.94
N THR A 580 3.39 -3.62 -12.16
CA THR A 580 3.36 -3.65 -10.70
C THR A 580 3.21 -2.23 -10.15
N LEU A 581 2.16 -1.99 -9.37
CA LEU A 581 2.01 -0.76 -8.59
C LEU A 581 2.86 -0.84 -7.33
N ILE A 582 3.70 0.16 -7.14
CA ILE A 582 4.60 0.29 -6.01
C ILE A 582 4.27 1.60 -5.31
N PRO A 583 3.79 1.56 -4.04
CA PRO A 583 3.61 2.77 -3.25
C PRO A 583 4.97 3.41 -2.95
N VAL A 584 5.10 4.70 -3.24
CA VAL A 584 6.33 5.46 -3.02
C VAL A 584 6.07 6.54 -1.97
N ASP A 585 6.92 6.60 -0.94
CA ASP A 585 6.80 7.60 0.14
C ASP A 585 6.96 9.04 -0.41
N ALA A 586 5.86 9.76 -0.46
CA ALA A 586 5.75 11.16 -0.89
C ALA A 586 5.81 12.14 0.29
N SER A 587 5.62 11.65 1.50
CA SER A 587 5.46 12.47 2.70
C SER A 587 6.73 13.26 3.08
N GLN A 588 7.91 12.83 2.62
CA GLN A 588 9.16 13.59 2.75
C GLN A 588 9.21 14.86 1.89
N ARG A 589 8.36 14.96 0.88
CA ARG A 589 8.16 16.18 0.09
C ARG A 589 7.01 17.00 0.65
N SER A 590 5.92 16.34 1.02
CA SER A 590 4.69 17.00 1.42
C SER A 590 3.92 16.01 2.29
N PRO A 591 3.83 16.22 3.62
CA PRO A 591 3.21 15.26 4.52
C PRO A 591 1.80 14.86 4.09
N ARG A 592 0.99 15.83 3.60
CA ARG A 592 -0.38 15.59 3.09
C ARG A 592 -0.46 14.60 1.92
N ASP A 593 0.61 14.46 1.14
CA ASP A 593 0.61 13.61 -0.05
C ASP A 593 0.96 12.15 0.26
N ARG A 594 1.43 11.83 1.48
CA ARG A 594 1.65 10.47 2.02
C ARG A 594 2.37 9.51 1.08
N LEU A 595 1.63 8.90 0.14
CA LEU A 595 2.11 7.98 -0.87
C LEU A 595 1.73 8.45 -2.28
N TYR A 596 2.67 8.25 -3.22
CA TYR A 596 2.37 8.28 -4.65
C TYR A 596 2.39 6.86 -5.22
N PRO A 597 1.34 6.42 -5.93
CA PRO A 597 1.40 5.20 -6.69
C PRO A 597 2.33 5.38 -7.90
N MET A 598 3.22 4.42 -8.09
CA MET A 598 4.06 4.30 -9.28
C MET A 598 3.84 2.93 -9.89
N THR A 599 3.39 2.88 -11.14
CA THR A 599 3.36 1.63 -11.88
C THR A 599 4.68 1.38 -12.58
N PHE A 600 5.16 0.14 -12.55
CA PHE A 600 6.42 -0.25 -13.14
C PHE A 600 6.33 -1.66 -13.75
N GLU A 601 6.73 -1.80 -15.01
CA GLU A 601 6.94 -3.07 -15.70
C GLU A 601 8.45 -3.30 -15.82
N VAL A 602 8.94 -4.41 -15.30
CA VAL A 602 10.37 -4.76 -15.42
C VAL A 602 10.70 -5.03 -16.90
N PRO A 603 11.70 -4.38 -17.50
CA PRO A 603 12.04 -4.58 -18.91
C PRO A 603 12.84 -5.89 -19.12
N LEU A 604 12.25 -7.04 -18.79
CA LEU A 604 12.93 -8.33 -18.72
C LEU A 604 13.38 -8.83 -20.10
N ALA A 605 12.55 -8.59 -21.13
CA ALA A 605 12.84 -8.99 -22.50
C ALA A 605 13.86 -8.06 -23.15
N GLU A 606 13.72 -6.76 -22.93
CA GLU A 606 14.61 -5.72 -23.47
C GLU A 606 16.03 -5.82 -22.91
N LEU A 607 16.16 -6.25 -21.64
CA LEU A 607 17.46 -6.47 -21.01
C LEU A 607 18.02 -7.89 -21.24
N ASP A 608 17.26 -8.78 -21.90
CA ASP A 608 17.60 -10.18 -22.15
C ASP A 608 18.12 -10.95 -20.90
N LEU A 609 17.66 -10.54 -19.70
CA LEU A 609 18.28 -10.97 -18.44
C LEU A 609 18.14 -12.47 -18.20
N LEU A 610 17.07 -13.11 -18.71
CA LEU A 610 16.85 -14.54 -18.55
C LEU A 610 17.86 -15.38 -19.34
N ASN A 611 18.11 -15.01 -20.60
CA ASN A 611 19.04 -15.72 -21.47
C ASN A 611 20.47 -15.41 -21.05
N LEU A 612 20.80 -14.14 -20.78
CA LEU A 612 22.10 -13.74 -20.27
C LEU A 612 22.45 -14.46 -18.97
N HIS A 613 21.50 -14.59 -18.03
CA HIS A 613 21.72 -15.34 -16.80
C HIS A 613 22.03 -16.81 -17.09
N ALA A 614 21.23 -17.48 -17.92
CA ALA A 614 21.43 -18.89 -18.26
C ALA A 614 22.77 -19.13 -18.97
N GLN A 615 23.12 -18.30 -19.95
CA GLN A 615 24.40 -18.38 -20.68
C GLN A 615 25.59 -18.12 -19.77
N THR A 616 25.49 -17.13 -18.87
CA THR A 616 26.57 -16.80 -17.94
C THR A 616 26.80 -17.92 -16.94
N MET A 617 25.74 -18.57 -16.45
CA MET A 617 25.84 -19.75 -15.58
C MET A 617 26.44 -20.95 -16.32
N ALA A 618 26.00 -21.23 -17.54
CA ALA A 618 26.57 -22.31 -18.34
C ALA A 618 28.07 -22.08 -18.63
N ALA A 619 28.46 -20.83 -18.89
CA ALA A 619 29.86 -20.47 -19.09
C ALA A 619 30.68 -20.55 -17.79
N LEU A 620 30.07 -20.27 -16.63
CA LEU A 620 30.70 -20.45 -15.33
C LEU A 620 30.98 -21.93 -15.02
N ASP A 621 30.01 -22.80 -15.31
CA ASP A 621 30.06 -24.22 -14.93
C ASP A 621 30.87 -25.08 -15.92
N GLY A 622 31.07 -24.64 -17.17
CA GLY A 622 31.80 -25.43 -18.17
C GLY A 622 32.38 -24.68 -19.39
N GLY A 623 32.33 -23.34 -19.40
CA GLY A 623 32.85 -22.53 -20.51
C GLY A 623 34.31 -22.09 -20.35
N SER A 624 34.86 -21.41 -21.37
CA SER A 624 36.18 -20.79 -21.24
C SER A 624 36.13 -19.59 -20.28
N LYS A 625 37.25 -19.33 -19.60
CA LYS A 625 37.36 -18.21 -18.65
C LYS A 625 37.13 -16.86 -19.34
N GLU A 626 37.55 -16.75 -20.60
CA GLU A 626 37.35 -15.57 -21.45
C GLU A 626 35.87 -15.35 -21.74
N GLN A 627 35.16 -16.39 -22.18
CA GLN A 627 33.73 -16.34 -22.47
C GLN A 627 32.91 -16.02 -21.22
N PHE A 628 33.22 -16.66 -20.09
CA PHE A 628 32.57 -16.32 -18.81
C PHE A 628 32.82 -14.87 -18.42
N ASN A 629 34.04 -14.36 -18.56
CA ASN A 629 34.36 -12.97 -18.21
C ASN A 629 33.61 -11.95 -19.07
N GLU A 630 33.43 -12.23 -20.36
CA GLU A 630 32.65 -11.39 -21.27
C GLU A 630 31.17 -11.40 -20.87
N LEU A 631 30.55 -12.58 -20.77
CA LEU A 631 29.15 -12.73 -20.38
C LEU A 631 28.86 -12.14 -19.00
N ARG A 632 29.76 -12.35 -18.02
CA ARG A 632 29.68 -11.74 -16.69
C ARG A 632 29.64 -10.21 -16.75
N ARG A 633 30.49 -9.58 -17.56
CA ARG A 633 30.51 -8.12 -17.70
C ARG A 633 29.19 -7.62 -18.28
N THR A 634 28.71 -8.25 -19.34
CA THR A 634 27.43 -7.93 -19.97
C THR A 634 26.27 -8.09 -18.98
N TYR A 635 26.21 -9.21 -18.27
CA TYR A 635 25.18 -9.50 -17.28
C TYR A 635 25.15 -8.47 -16.15
N LEU A 636 26.31 -8.18 -15.54
CA LEU A 636 26.41 -7.19 -14.48
C LEU A 636 26.10 -5.78 -14.99
N HIS A 637 26.45 -5.46 -16.24
CA HIS A 637 26.07 -4.18 -16.85
C HIS A 637 24.55 -4.08 -16.99
N MET A 638 23.86 -5.12 -17.47
CA MET A 638 22.40 -5.12 -17.58
C MET A 638 21.71 -4.99 -16.21
N LEU A 639 22.26 -5.63 -15.16
CA LEU A 639 21.77 -5.44 -13.79
C LEU A 639 21.94 -4.00 -13.28
N ALA A 640 23.07 -3.35 -13.62
CA ALA A 640 23.29 -1.95 -13.29
C ALA A 640 22.27 -1.05 -14.03
N SER A 641 22.07 -1.28 -15.33
CA SER A 641 21.10 -0.55 -16.15
C SER A 641 19.68 -0.68 -15.61
N PHE A 642 19.29 -1.88 -15.15
CA PHE A 642 18.01 -2.07 -14.45
C PHE A 642 17.92 -1.22 -13.17
N GLY A 643 18.96 -1.25 -12.33
CA GLY A 643 18.99 -0.47 -11.08
C GLY A 643 18.88 1.03 -11.31
N GLU A 644 19.53 1.56 -12.36
CA GLU A 644 19.43 2.96 -12.76
C GLU A 644 18.03 3.31 -13.26
N LEU A 645 17.47 2.49 -14.17
CA LEU A 645 16.13 2.69 -14.71
C LEU A 645 15.07 2.71 -13.60
N PHE A 646 15.13 1.76 -12.68
CA PHE A 646 14.20 1.70 -11.57
C PHE A 646 14.41 2.83 -10.55
N SER A 647 15.65 3.27 -10.34
CA SER A 647 15.94 4.45 -9.51
C SER A 647 15.39 5.74 -10.11
N ARG A 648 15.48 5.90 -11.43
CA ARG A 648 14.86 7.03 -12.14
C ARG A 648 13.34 6.99 -12.07
N ALA A 649 12.74 5.81 -12.25
CA ALA A 649 11.29 5.64 -12.08
C ALA A 649 10.84 6.06 -10.67
N LYS A 650 11.53 5.58 -9.62
CA LYS A 650 11.27 6.00 -8.22
C LYS A 650 11.42 7.51 -8.04
N ALA A 651 12.42 8.14 -8.64
CA ALA A 651 12.60 9.60 -8.55
C ALA A 651 11.41 10.35 -9.18
N VAL A 652 10.96 9.95 -10.37
CA VAL A 652 9.75 10.50 -11.02
C VAL A 652 8.50 10.26 -10.16
N GLY A 653 8.38 9.08 -9.56
CA GLY A 653 7.33 8.73 -8.60
C GLY A 653 7.30 9.67 -7.40
N ILE A 654 8.44 9.87 -6.71
CA ILE A 654 8.58 10.80 -5.57
C ILE A 654 8.25 12.24 -5.98
N GLU A 655 8.54 12.62 -7.23
CA GLU A 655 8.21 13.93 -7.77
C GLU A 655 6.71 14.13 -8.02
N GLY A 656 5.87 13.11 -7.82
CA GLY A 656 4.44 13.16 -8.11
C GLY A 656 4.15 13.35 -9.60
N LYS A 657 5.13 12.96 -10.45
CA LYS A 657 5.08 13.09 -11.91
C LYS A 657 4.86 11.74 -12.60
N SER A 658 4.49 10.69 -11.85
CA SER A 658 4.11 9.42 -12.45
C SER A 658 2.83 9.58 -13.27
N ASP A 659 2.64 8.72 -14.26
CA ASP A 659 1.44 8.72 -15.09
C ASP A 659 0.18 8.48 -14.26
N SER A 660 0.27 7.64 -13.22
CA SER A 660 -0.79 7.41 -12.23
C SER A 660 -1.19 8.71 -11.52
N VAL A 661 -0.21 9.46 -10.98
CA VAL A 661 -0.49 10.72 -10.26
C VAL A 661 -1.02 11.79 -11.20
N THR A 662 -0.44 11.92 -12.39
CA THR A 662 -0.89 12.88 -13.41
C THR A 662 -2.33 12.60 -13.82
N THR A 663 -2.69 11.33 -13.98
CA THR A 663 -4.06 10.91 -14.32
C THR A 663 -5.03 11.17 -13.16
N MET A 664 -4.63 10.94 -11.91
CA MET A 664 -5.45 11.33 -10.76
C MET A 664 -5.72 12.84 -10.74
N LYS A 665 -4.68 13.66 -11.01
CA LYS A 665 -4.82 15.12 -11.16
C LYS A 665 -5.75 15.53 -12.29
N LEU A 666 -5.77 14.76 -13.38
CA LEU A 666 -6.72 14.93 -14.48
C LEU A 666 -8.17 14.64 -14.06
N LEU A 667 -8.38 13.61 -13.24
CA LEU A 667 -9.71 13.16 -12.83
C LEU A 667 -10.35 14.03 -11.73
N ALA A 668 -9.56 14.56 -10.80
CA ALA A 668 -10.09 15.17 -9.57
C ALA A 668 -10.99 16.40 -9.79
N ASN A 669 -10.80 17.14 -10.90
CA ASN A 669 -11.63 18.30 -11.21
C ASN A 669 -12.93 17.96 -11.94
N LEU A 670 -13.15 16.70 -12.30
CA LEU A 670 -14.34 16.29 -13.04
C LEU A 670 -15.53 16.08 -12.11
N HIS A 671 -16.74 16.26 -12.63
CA HIS A 671 -17.95 15.86 -11.92
C HIS A 671 -17.91 14.36 -11.56
N PRO A 672 -18.37 13.92 -10.36
CA PRO A 672 -18.25 12.52 -9.91
C PRO A 672 -18.79 11.47 -10.89
N ALA A 673 -19.85 11.80 -11.63
CA ALA A 673 -20.39 10.93 -12.68
C ALA A 673 -19.39 10.66 -13.82
N LEU A 674 -18.60 11.67 -14.21
CA LEU A 674 -17.52 11.54 -15.21
C LEU A 674 -16.32 10.81 -14.61
N GLN A 675 -15.99 11.06 -13.35
CA GLN A 675 -14.95 10.29 -12.65
C GLN A 675 -15.29 8.79 -12.65
N LYS A 676 -16.55 8.41 -12.40
CA LYS A 676 -16.98 7.00 -12.48
C LYS A 676 -16.89 6.45 -13.90
N LEU A 677 -17.39 7.18 -14.90
CA LEU A 677 -17.29 6.76 -16.30
C LEU A 677 -15.84 6.45 -16.64
N LEU A 678 -14.92 7.36 -16.32
CA LEU A 678 -13.49 7.22 -16.58
C LEU A 678 -12.83 6.14 -15.70
N ASN A 679 -13.31 5.88 -14.48
CA ASN A 679 -12.80 4.78 -13.64
C ASN A 679 -13.06 3.40 -14.26
N THR A 680 -14.22 3.25 -14.92
CA THR A 680 -14.61 2.00 -15.56
C THR A 680 -13.89 1.75 -16.89
N ILE A 681 -13.20 2.76 -17.44
CA ILE A 681 -12.46 2.62 -18.70
C ILE A 681 -11.20 1.75 -18.51
N PRO A 682 -10.31 1.98 -17.52
CA PRO A 682 -9.21 1.06 -17.22
C PRO A 682 -9.67 -0.40 -17.05
N ASP A 683 -10.79 -0.63 -16.36
CA ASP A 683 -11.35 -1.97 -16.17
C ASP A 683 -11.80 -2.63 -17.49
N ARG A 684 -11.99 -1.85 -18.55
CA ARG A 684 -12.31 -2.35 -19.91
C ARG A 684 -11.09 -2.47 -20.82
N PHE A 685 -9.97 -1.80 -20.51
CA PHE A 685 -8.77 -1.77 -21.34
C PHE A 685 -7.52 -2.14 -20.54
N ASP A 686 -6.97 -3.32 -20.82
CA ASP A 686 -5.82 -3.87 -20.08
C ASP A 686 -4.58 -2.97 -20.11
N THR A 687 -4.25 -2.38 -21.26
CA THR A 687 -3.08 -1.48 -21.38
C THR A 687 -3.22 -0.20 -20.56
N LEU A 688 -4.43 0.36 -20.48
CA LEU A 688 -4.70 1.55 -19.67
C LEU A 688 -4.68 1.20 -18.18
N ASN A 689 -5.24 0.04 -17.81
CA ASN A 689 -5.15 -0.47 -16.46
C ASN A 689 -3.69 -0.65 -16.03
N ASP A 690 -2.89 -1.30 -16.88
CA ASP A 690 -1.49 -1.59 -16.63
C ASP A 690 -0.68 -0.30 -16.45
N LEU A 691 -0.99 0.76 -17.19
CA LEU A 691 -0.33 2.05 -17.02
C LEU A 691 -0.73 2.74 -15.71
N LEU A 692 -2.04 2.79 -15.41
CA LEU A 692 -2.58 3.66 -14.38
C LEU A 692 -2.61 3.03 -13.00
N LYS A 693 -3.08 1.79 -12.93
CA LYS A 693 -3.33 1.07 -11.68
C LYS A 693 -2.37 -0.10 -11.51
N GLY A 694 -1.86 -0.70 -12.59
CA GLY A 694 -1.12 -1.97 -12.57
C GLY A 694 -2.02 -3.17 -12.23
N ARG A 695 -1.54 -4.39 -12.48
CA ARG A 695 -2.25 -5.65 -12.13
C ARG A 695 -1.83 -6.20 -10.77
N GLU A 696 -0.69 -5.78 -10.27
CA GLU A 696 -0.19 -6.22 -8.96
C GLU A 696 0.09 -5.03 -8.06
N VAL A 697 0.08 -5.26 -6.75
CA VAL A 697 0.57 -4.29 -5.76
C VAL A 697 1.78 -4.90 -5.07
N PHE A 698 2.87 -4.15 -4.96
CA PHE A 698 4.06 -4.58 -4.22
C PHE A 698 4.41 -3.54 -3.16
N SER A 699 4.18 -3.87 -1.90
CA SER A 699 4.40 -2.99 -0.75
C SER A 699 5.45 -3.59 0.18
N ASN A 700 6.45 -2.78 0.53
CA ASN A 700 7.48 -3.16 1.49
C ASN A 700 7.62 -2.07 2.55
N VAL A 701 7.26 -2.39 3.79
CA VAL A 701 7.40 -1.49 4.94
C VAL A 701 8.81 -1.53 5.55
N GLY A 702 9.64 -2.49 5.14
CA GLY A 702 11.03 -2.60 5.56
C GLY A 702 11.19 -2.91 7.04
N VAL A 703 12.27 -2.40 7.65
CA VAL A 703 12.50 -2.40 9.09
C VAL A 703 12.00 -1.06 9.64
N VAL A 704 11.00 -1.08 10.53
CA VAL A 704 10.44 0.15 11.11
C VAL A 704 11.43 0.82 12.05
N VAL A 705 12.00 0.06 12.98
CA VAL A 705 13.08 0.47 13.89
C VAL A 705 13.86 -0.79 14.29
N PRO A 706 15.18 -0.72 14.60
CA PRO A 706 15.94 -1.92 14.97
C PRO A 706 15.40 -2.71 16.16
N SER A 707 14.61 -2.07 17.04
CA SER A 707 13.95 -2.69 18.19
C SER A 707 12.47 -3.03 17.96
N SER A 708 12.01 -2.96 16.70
CA SER A 708 10.59 -3.11 16.36
C SER A 708 10.04 -4.47 16.78
N SER A 709 8.87 -4.46 17.40
CA SER A 709 8.14 -5.68 17.77
C SER A 709 7.28 -6.26 16.65
N LEU A 710 7.19 -5.57 15.51
CA LEU A 710 6.42 -6.03 14.35
C LEU A 710 7.02 -7.29 13.70
N ARG A 711 6.15 -8.25 13.37
CA ARG A 711 6.53 -9.58 12.85
C ARG A 711 5.98 -9.88 11.47
N ARG A 712 4.72 -9.53 11.19
CA ARG A 712 4.04 -9.82 9.93
C ARG A 712 3.37 -8.57 9.35
N PHE A 713 3.24 -8.53 8.03
CA PHE A 713 2.55 -7.47 7.29
C PHE A 713 1.87 -8.03 6.04
N ILE A 714 0.62 -7.64 5.83
CA ILE A 714 -0.10 -7.82 4.56
C ILE A 714 -0.54 -6.47 4.02
N THR A 715 -0.42 -6.27 2.71
CA THR A 715 -0.80 -5.01 2.05
C THR A 715 -2.29 -5.00 1.66
N ALA A 716 -2.84 -3.80 1.45
CA ALA A 716 -4.17 -3.60 0.89
C ALA A 716 -4.22 -3.86 -0.63
N LYS A 717 -5.43 -4.16 -1.14
CA LYS A 717 -5.77 -4.22 -2.56
C LYS A 717 -6.68 -3.02 -2.87
N ASP A 718 -6.49 -2.39 -4.02
CA ASP A 718 -7.42 -1.37 -4.50
C ASP A 718 -8.71 -1.97 -5.09
N ASP A 719 -9.72 -1.14 -5.36
CA ASP A 719 -11.06 -1.55 -5.82
C ASP A 719 -11.07 -2.08 -7.27
N ASN A 720 -9.90 -2.24 -7.88
CA ASN A 720 -9.77 -2.69 -9.26
C ASN A 720 -9.91 -4.21 -9.36
N GLU A 721 -10.89 -4.68 -10.14
CA GLU A 721 -11.08 -6.11 -10.39
C GLU A 721 -9.93 -6.76 -11.18
N LYS A 722 -9.13 -5.95 -11.89
CA LYS A 722 -7.93 -6.43 -12.60
C LYS A 722 -6.71 -6.59 -11.69
N LYS A 723 -6.80 -6.20 -10.42
CA LYS A 723 -5.75 -6.53 -9.45
C LYS A 723 -5.81 -8.00 -9.10
N THR A 724 -4.78 -8.72 -9.52
CA THR A 724 -4.71 -10.17 -9.36
C THR A 724 -3.88 -10.60 -8.16
N LEU A 725 -2.78 -9.91 -7.86
CA LEU A 725 -1.88 -10.27 -6.75
C LEU A 725 -1.45 -9.04 -5.94
N CYS A 726 -1.36 -9.20 -4.62
CA CYS A 726 -0.86 -8.18 -3.70
C CYS A 726 0.23 -8.75 -2.79
N TRP A 727 1.42 -8.16 -2.83
CA TRP A 727 2.62 -8.58 -2.11
C TRP A 727 2.90 -7.63 -0.96
N GLY A 728 3.01 -8.17 0.26
CA GLY A 728 3.43 -7.43 1.45
C GLY A 728 4.76 -7.96 1.97
N VAL A 729 5.72 -7.07 2.24
CA VAL A 729 7.04 -7.45 2.78
C VAL A 729 7.33 -6.65 4.05
N LEU A 730 7.82 -7.34 5.07
CA LEU A 730 8.35 -6.76 6.31
C LEU A 730 9.65 -7.45 6.70
N THR A 731 10.60 -6.69 7.24
CA THR A 731 11.82 -7.26 7.85
C THR A 731 11.79 -6.92 9.34
N ASP A 732 11.80 -7.96 10.19
CA ASP A 732 11.73 -7.78 11.63
C ASP A 732 13.08 -7.41 12.26
N ALA A 733 13.07 -7.14 13.57
CA ALA A 733 14.27 -6.79 14.34
C ALA A 733 15.35 -7.89 14.35
N ASP A 734 14.96 -9.16 14.18
CA ASP A 734 15.88 -10.31 14.13
C ASP A 734 16.50 -10.50 12.73
N GLY A 735 16.14 -9.65 11.78
CA GLY A 735 16.60 -9.71 10.39
C GLY A 735 15.94 -10.83 9.60
N VAL A 736 14.77 -11.29 10.02
CA VAL A 736 13.92 -12.22 9.26
C VAL A 736 13.01 -11.41 8.34
N MET A 737 13.11 -11.66 7.04
CA MET A 737 12.21 -11.07 6.05
C MET A 737 11.00 -11.98 5.85
N ARG A 738 9.82 -11.48 6.22
CA ARG A 738 8.55 -12.16 5.96
C ARG A 738 7.86 -11.54 4.77
N MET A 739 7.30 -12.40 3.93
CA MET A 739 6.55 -12.01 2.76
C MET A 739 5.16 -12.64 2.80
N SER A 740 4.17 -11.85 2.44
CA SER A 740 2.78 -12.25 2.28
C SER A 740 2.35 -12.07 0.84
N LEU A 741 1.45 -12.94 0.40
CA LEU A 741 0.80 -12.88 -0.91
C LEU A 741 -0.70 -12.99 -0.72
N ARG A 742 -1.46 -12.06 -1.29
CA ARG A 742 -2.92 -12.18 -1.45
C ARG A 742 -3.22 -12.39 -2.94
N ASP A 743 -4.00 -13.41 -3.24
CA ASP A 743 -4.37 -13.83 -4.60
C ASP A 743 -5.87 -13.66 -4.84
N PHE A 744 -6.18 -12.94 -5.91
CA PHE A 744 -7.52 -12.58 -6.36
C PHE A 744 -7.78 -13.02 -7.80
N ARG A 745 -6.89 -13.83 -8.38
CA ARG A 745 -7.05 -14.33 -9.75
C ARG A 745 -8.39 -15.07 -9.89
N PRO A 746 -8.99 -15.10 -11.10
CA PRO A 746 -10.36 -15.59 -11.30
C PRO A 746 -10.64 -16.98 -10.71
N HIS A 747 -9.63 -17.86 -10.72
CA HIS A 747 -9.75 -19.20 -10.16
C HIS A 747 -10.04 -19.23 -8.66
N VAL A 748 -9.62 -18.22 -7.89
CA VAL A 748 -9.86 -18.14 -6.43
C VAL A 748 -11.37 -18.08 -6.15
N ALA A 749 -12.07 -17.11 -6.73
CA ALA A 749 -13.51 -16.98 -6.55
C ALA A 749 -14.28 -18.21 -7.06
N LEU A 750 -13.87 -18.77 -8.21
CA LEU A 750 -14.48 -19.98 -8.75
C LEU A 750 -14.27 -21.19 -7.84
N LEU A 751 -13.10 -21.36 -7.23
CA LEU A 751 -12.83 -22.45 -6.29
C LEU A 751 -13.61 -22.27 -4.99
N HIS A 752 -13.75 -21.05 -4.48
CA HIS A 752 -14.60 -20.76 -3.32
C HIS A 752 -16.06 -21.17 -3.56
N GLN A 753 -16.62 -20.84 -4.73
CA GLN A 753 -17.99 -21.20 -5.12
C GLN A 753 -18.21 -22.72 -5.20
N GLN A 754 -17.14 -23.49 -5.41
CA GLN A 754 -17.17 -24.97 -5.46
C GLN A 754 -16.77 -25.62 -4.13
N ASN A 755 -16.71 -24.86 -3.02
CA ASN A 755 -16.23 -25.32 -1.71
C ASN A 755 -14.79 -25.87 -1.72
N GLN A 756 -13.96 -25.35 -2.62
CA GLN A 756 -12.54 -25.72 -2.80
C GLN A 756 -11.58 -24.60 -2.34
N ALA A 757 -11.96 -23.81 -1.34
CA ALA A 757 -11.14 -22.72 -0.81
C ALA A 757 -9.73 -23.19 -0.35
N ALA A 758 -9.65 -24.40 0.22
CA ALA A 758 -8.37 -25.01 0.62
C ALA A 758 -7.42 -25.26 -0.57
N LEU A 759 -7.96 -25.53 -1.77
CA LEU A 759 -7.14 -25.64 -2.97
C LEU A 759 -6.65 -24.27 -3.45
N ALA A 760 -7.49 -23.24 -3.43
CA ALA A 760 -7.07 -21.87 -3.77
C ALA A 760 -5.93 -21.39 -2.86
N GLN A 761 -6.04 -21.70 -1.56
CA GLN A 761 -4.98 -21.47 -0.57
C GLN A 761 -3.68 -22.20 -0.92
N ARG A 762 -3.75 -23.49 -1.30
CA ARG A 762 -2.57 -24.27 -1.69
C ARG A 762 -1.92 -23.78 -2.98
N ILE A 763 -2.71 -23.36 -3.98
CA ILE A 763 -2.18 -22.72 -5.20
C ILE A 763 -1.39 -21.46 -4.84
N THR A 764 -1.94 -20.64 -3.96
CA THR A 764 -1.30 -19.38 -3.52
C THR A 764 -0.02 -19.65 -2.75
N GLN A 765 -0.02 -20.65 -1.85
CA GLN A 765 1.17 -21.06 -1.10
C GLN A 765 2.25 -21.63 -2.02
N ASP A 766 1.92 -22.53 -2.95
CA ASP A 766 2.87 -23.09 -3.93
C ASP A 766 3.53 -21.97 -4.77
N TYR A 767 2.74 -20.96 -5.18
CA TYR A 767 3.26 -19.80 -5.90
C TYR A 767 4.24 -18.97 -5.06
N LEU A 768 3.92 -18.73 -3.77
CA LEU A 768 4.78 -17.98 -2.86
C LEU A 768 6.07 -18.73 -2.53
N ASP A 769 5.96 -20.02 -2.23
CA ASP A 769 7.11 -20.86 -1.90
C ASP A 769 8.07 -20.96 -3.09
N SER A 770 7.55 -21.16 -4.31
CA SER A 770 8.35 -21.17 -5.53
C SER A 770 9.09 -19.84 -5.76
N TYR A 771 8.43 -18.71 -5.49
CA TYR A 771 9.09 -17.41 -5.51
C TYR A 771 10.24 -17.34 -4.48
N VAL A 772 10.00 -17.73 -3.23
CA VAL A 772 10.99 -17.59 -2.15
C VAL A 772 12.22 -18.46 -2.40
N HIS A 773 12.00 -19.74 -2.70
CA HIS A 773 13.08 -20.67 -3.01
C HIS A 773 13.87 -20.22 -4.24
N GLY A 774 13.16 -19.78 -5.28
CA GLY A 774 13.76 -19.29 -6.49
C GLY A 774 14.55 -18.00 -6.29
N LEU A 775 14.07 -17.06 -5.46
CA LEU A 775 14.78 -15.82 -5.12
C LEU A 775 16.09 -16.14 -4.42
N ASN A 776 16.06 -17.05 -3.44
CA ASN A 776 17.24 -17.50 -2.71
C ASN A 776 18.27 -18.11 -3.68
N SER A 777 17.84 -18.96 -4.60
CA SER A 777 18.71 -19.54 -5.64
C SER A 777 19.27 -18.48 -6.58
N TYR A 778 18.44 -17.57 -7.07
CA TYR A 778 18.88 -16.46 -7.91
C TYR A 778 19.93 -15.58 -7.23
N VAL A 779 19.74 -15.23 -5.95
CA VAL A 779 20.72 -14.45 -5.18
C VAL A 779 22.05 -15.19 -5.04
N ARG A 780 22.01 -16.52 -4.84
CA ARG A 780 23.23 -17.35 -4.82
C ARG A 780 23.93 -17.36 -6.18
N ASP A 781 23.18 -17.56 -7.26
CA ASP A 781 23.72 -17.57 -8.62
C ASP A 781 24.34 -16.23 -8.99
N VAL A 782 23.66 -15.13 -8.72
CA VAL A 782 24.19 -13.78 -8.96
C VAL A 782 25.45 -13.54 -8.13
N LYS A 783 25.52 -14.04 -6.89
CA LYS A 783 26.73 -13.97 -6.07
C LYS A 783 27.88 -14.78 -6.68
N ARG A 784 27.62 -15.98 -7.24
CA ARG A 784 28.61 -16.78 -7.97
C ARG A 784 29.11 -16.05 -9.21
N ILE A 785 28.20 -15.54 -10.04
CA ILE A 785 28.52 -14.74 -11.24
C ILE A 785 29.36 -13.51 -10.87
N ALA A 786 28.96 -12.77 -9.83
CA ALA A 786 29.66 -11.56 -9.42
C ALA A 786 31.02 -11.86 -8.74
N GLY A 787 31.16 -13.04 -8.13
CA GLY A 787 32.37 -13.54 -7.51
C GLY A 787 33.48 -13.92 -8.50
N ASN A 788 34.61 -14.36 -7.94
CA ASN A 788 35.72 -15.00 -8.67
C ASN A 788 35.84 -16.49 -8.29
N GLN A 789 34.84 -17.06 -7.63
CA GLN A 789 34.83 -18.48 -7.27
C GLN A 789 33.87 -19.22 -8.21
N PRO A 790 34.37 -20.21 -8.99
CA PRO A 790 33.49 -21.18 -9.67
C PRO A 790 32.57 -21.89 -8.67
#